data_AF-A0A2P0A0F6-F1
#
_entry.id   AF-A0A2P0A0F6-F1
#
_cell.length_a   1.000
_cell.length_b   1.000
_cell.length_c   1.000
_cell.angle_alpha   90.00
_cell.angle_beta   90.00
_cell.angle_gamma   90.00
#
_symmetry.space_group_name_H-M   'P 1'
#
loop_
_entity.id
_entity.type
_entity.pdbx_description
1 polymer ?
#
loop_
_entity_poly.entity_id
_entity_poly.type
_entity_poly.pdbx_seq_one_letter_code
_entity_poly.pdbx_strand_id
1 'polypeptide(L)'
;MAVFVSLDGIVVEVLDVFSSFDGDSEFFLCKRLKDKSQFVMERSQFEEMFQLQSSRLTTQEKLQLFTSVFAGRYDVYAKSFINDQGKIQYFPSYDYGWKQLLPEKRSFQTLTDSVLKSHFRGETAIGIFPMHLDDSCYFLVLDLDEGDWKEAGLTIRRIARERQMEAHLEISRSGHGLHIWFFFEEAIPSREARLFGKKLLELAMQESMQLSFDSFDRMFPNQDVLSKGGFGNLIALPFQGEAYHQGRTVFVDEHFQPYEDQWRYLQEIQRVSTAKVALLIQEELGKEELDKELKVVLSNMIQLEKSSVTPKTLFFLKNMASFSNPEFYLKQAMRQPTYQIPERMYLFGESDHYLWLPRGLLYPLQDKFKQVSVEDRRKVQRSIRVEFKGELTFEQELALSDMISKENGLLHAETGFGKTVLGAALISEWKTKTIILVHNRQLLDQWLDRLNHFLTFEEEEATRYTASGREKVIGYVGQYGGTKKWLSKLVDVVMIQSLFKLENSQSLLDEYEMMIVDECHHVSALMFEKVVAQFRGKYLYGLTATPERKNGHEPIVFQRIGEILHTADKRETDFKRQLQLRFTSFGHLEIEKTKASNFIQLSDWIATDSARNQLILKDILAQVAEGRNILVLVNRIQQIDVFEKLLKEKEVDDCYIISGKTKVRERTSLLETLEQLDKGFVLLSTGKYIGEGFDLPQLDTLILAAPFSWKNNLIQYAGRIHRNYKDKSLVRIFDYVDIHVPYLEKMFQKRQVAYRKMDYRVIEGEEKQFVYVDSRYEKVLREDLAGERQECLLILPYVHQTKLMKFLKEFRISKIEICIPETVANKAWLDQLKSKKIKVSFTQSKIVTPILLVNKTIVWYDAMPLLGKVDEKTILRLESASIASELVAGLR
;
A
#
# COMPACT_ATOMS: atom_id res chain seq x y z
N MET A 1 5.25 56.37 22.57
CA MET A 1 6.20 57.42 22.11
C MET A 1 7.36 56.70 21.47
N ALA A 2 7.72 57.06 20.24
CA ALA A 2 8.74 56.39 19.44
C ALA A 2 10.02 57.24 19.41
N VAL A 3 11.18 56.58 19.45
CA VAL A 3 12.51 57.20 19.41
C VAL A 3 13.09 56.99 18.01
N PHE A 4 13.60 58.05 17.40
CA PHE A 4 14.09 58.06 16.01
C PHE A 4 15.54 58.53 15.96
N VAL A 5 16.32 57.98 15.03
CA VAL A 5 17.74 58.28 14.82
C VAL A 5 17.96 58.72 13.37
N SER A 6 18.46 59.94 13.17
CA SER A 6 18.80 60.45 11.83
C SER A 6 20.14 59.90 11.33
N LEU A 7 20.40 60.03 10.03
CA LEU A 7 21.68 59.63 9.41
C LEU A 7 22.90 60.29 10.06
N ASP A 8 22.74 61.54 10.49
CA ASP A 8 23.81 62.32 11.15
C ASP A 8 23.92 62.01 12.66
N GLY A 9 23.24 60.96 13.12
CA GLY A 9 23.31 60.46 14.51
C GLY A 9 22.51 61.27 15.52
N ILE A 10 21.63 62.17 15.09
CA ILE A 10 20.73 62.90 16.00
C ILE A 10 19.60 61.95 16.43
N VAL A 11 19.45 61.78 17.75
CA VAL A 11 18.43 60.92 18.36
C VAL A 11 17.35 61.78 19.01
N VAL A 12 16.09 61.54 18.66
CA VAL A 12 14.94 62.32 19.14
C VAL A 12 13.78 61.42 19.58
N GLU A 13 13.03 61.91 20.56
CA GLU A 13 11.75 61.34 21.00
C GLU A 13 10.61 62.25 20.52
N VAL A 14 9.59 61.69 19.86
CA VAL A 14 8.38 62.45 19.50
C VAL A 14 7.44 62.49 20.69
N LEU A 15 7.23 63.69 21.21
CA LEU A 15 6.40 63.96 22.40
C LEU A 15 4.94 64.19 22.04
N ASP A 16 4.67 64.86 20.92
CA ASP A 16 3.31 65.19 20.48
C ASP A 16 3.22 65.44 18.96
N VAL A 17 2.01 65.39 18.41
CA VAL A 17 1.70 65.66 17.00
C VAL A 17 0.54 66.64 16.91
N PHE A 18 0.70 67.71 16.13
CA PHE A 18 -0.34 68.72 15.96
C PHE A 18 -0.38 69.28 14.54
N SER A 19 -1.57 69.66 14.09
CA SER A 19 -1.80 70.21 12.75
C SER A 19 -1.77 71.74 12.75
N SER A 20 -1.43 72.34 11.60
CA SER A 20 -1.62 73.77 11.35
C SER A 20 -3.10 74.15 11.43
N PHE A 21 -3.36 75.44 11.64
CA PHE A 21 -4.73 75.97 11.77
C PHE A 21 -5.59 75.76 10.52
N ASP A 22 -4.99 75.71 9.33
CA ASP A 22 -5.64 75.38 8.06
C ASP A 22 -5.77 73.87 7.80
N GLY A 23 -5.13 73.02 8.62
CA GLY A 23 -5.17 71.56 8.53
C GLY A 23 -4.25 70.95 7.46
N ASP A 24 -3.52 71.77 6.71
CA ASP A 24 -2.73 71.33 5.55
C ASP A 24 -1.33 70.82 5.91
N SER A 25 -0.85 71.06 7.14
CA SER A 25 0.49 70.64 7.60
C SER A 25 0.45 70.03 8.98
N GLU A 26 1.16 68.92 9.18
CA GLU A 26 1.37 68.29 10.49
C GLU A 26 2.77 68.58 11.01
N PHE A 27 2.87 68.81 12.32
CA PHE A 27 4.10 69.10 13.03
C PHE A 27 4.31 68.12 14.17
N PHE A 28 5.56 67.72 14.37
CA PHE A 28 6.00 66.92 15.50
C PHE A 28 6.70 67.80 16.53
N LEU A 29 6.30 67.68 17.80
CA LEU A 29 7.09 68.15 18.92
C LEU A 29 8.13 67.08 19.25
N CYS A 30 9.40 67.37 18.97
CA CYS A 30 10.51 66.45 19.17
C CYS A 30 11.38 66.89 20.33
N LYS A 31 11.94 65.94 21.07
CA LYS A 31 12.94 66.17 22.12
C LYS A 31 14.24 65.46 21.76
N ARG A 32 15.34 66.20 21.62
CA ARG A 32 16.67 65.61 21.44
C ARG A 32 17.07 64.89 22.73
N LEU A 33 17.44 63.62 22.64
CA LEU A 33 17.82 62.86 23.85
C LEU A 33 19.16 63.30 24.43
N LYS A 34 20.06 63.83 23.60
CA LYS A 34 21.42 64.22 24.01
C LYS A 34 21.46 65.45 24.93
N ASP A 35 20.72 66.51 24.59
CA ASP A 35 20.72 67.78 25.33
C ASP A 35 19.35 68.12 25.94
N LYS A 36 18.35 67.24 25.76
CA LYS A 36 16.95 67.41 26.20
C LYS A 36 16.24 68.63 25.62
N SER A 37 16.81 69.28 24.59
CA SER A 37 16.16 70.40 23.90
C SER A 37 14.91 69.92 23.16
N GLN A 38 13.87 70.76 23.16
CA GLN A 38 12.63 70.50 22.44
C GLN A 38 12.53 71.44 21.26
N PHE A 39 12.08 70.92 20.13
CA PHE A 39 11.89 71.67 18.89
C PHE A 39 10.69 71.11 18.13
N VAL A 40 10.12 71.95 17.26
CA VAL A 40 9.01 71.57 16.39
C VAL A 40 9.56 71.38 14.98
N MET A 41 9.12 70.33 14.30
CA MET A 41 9.50 70.03 12.93
C MET A 41 8.28 69.63 12.12
N GLU A 42 8.17 70.12 10.89
CA GLU A 42 7.13 69.69 9.97
C GLU A 42 7.31 68.21 9.63
N ARG A 43 6.22 67.45 9.55
CA ARG A 43 6.25 66.00 9.33
C ARG A 43 7.03 65.60 8.07
N SER A 44 6.90 66.37 6.99
CA SER A 44 7.61 66.17 5.73
C SER A 44 9.14 66.20 5.91
N GLN A 45 9.64 67.20 6.66
CA GLN A 45 11.05 67.37 6.99
C GLN A 45 11.55 66.31 7.98
N PHE A 46 10.69 65.90 8.92
CA PHE A 46 11.01 64.82 9.86
C PHE A 46 11.18 63.48 9.14
N GLU A 47 10.26 63.13 8.24
CA GLU A 47 10.35 61.89 7.47
C GLU A 47 11.61 61.85 6.58
N GLU A 48 12.03 62.98 6.03
CA GLU A 48 13.27 63.12 5.25
C GLU A 48 14.53 62.99 6.11
N MET A 49 14.59 63.71 7.24
CA MET A 49 15.76 63.75 8.12
C MET A 49 16.05 62.41 8.81
N PHE A 50 15.01 61.64 9.13
CA PHE A 50 15.12 60.37 9.84
C PHE A 50 15.09 59.15 8.92
N GLN A 51 15.17 59.33 7.59
CA GLN A 51 15.07 58.27 6.58
C GLN A 51 14.02 57.22 6.94
N LEU A 52 12.83 57.68 7.32
CA LEU A 52 11.66 56.80 7.36
C LEU A 52 11.23 56.54 5.92
N GLN A 53 12.06 55.81 5.17
CA GLN A 53 11.67 55.18 3.92
C GLN A 53 10.71 54.05 4.26
N SER A 54 9.48 54.43 4.59
CA SER A 54 8.35 53.55 4.38
C SER A 54 8.39 53.14 2.91
N SER A 55 8.41 51.83 2.64
CA SER A 55 8.18 51.31 1.30
C SER A 55 6.85 51.91 0.81
N ARG A 56 6.92 52.93 -0.06
CA ARG A 56 5.73 53.62 -0.61
C ARG A 56 5.07 52.75 -1.68
N LEU A 57 4.85 51.47 -1.38
CA LEU A 57 3.97 50.62 -2.17
C LEU A 57 2.54 51.04 -1.87
N THR A 58 1.85 51.51 -2.90
CA THR A 58 0.40 51.67 -2.89
C THR A 58 -0.27 50.33 -2.56
N THR A 59 -1.53 50.37 -2.13
CA THR A 59 -2.29 49.15 -1.87
C THR A 59 -2.33 48.23 -3.09
N GLN A 60 -2.38 48.80 -4.31
CA GLN A 60 -2.39 48.01 -5.54
C GLN A 60 -1.06 47.32 -5.79
N GLU A 61 0.06 48.03 -5.60
CA GLU A 61 1.40 47.46 -5.76
C GLU A 61 1.67 46.36 -4.72
N LYS A 62 1.18 46.51 -3.49
CA LYS A 62 1.25 45.45 -2.46
C LYS A 62 0.49 44.19 -2.89
N LEU A 63 -0.71 44.34 -3.44
CA LEU A 63 -1.52 43.22 -3.93
C LEU A 63 -0.86 42.52 -5.13
N GLN A 64 -0.33 43.30 -6.07
CA GLN A 64 0.42 42.76 -7.22
C GLN A 64 1.69 42.04 -6.78
N LEU A 65 2.47 42.64 -5.87
CA LEU A 65 3.66 42.00 -5.31
C LEU A 65 3.29 40.67 -4.64
N PHE A 66 2.29 40.67 -3.75
CA PHE A 66 1.88 39.47 -3.02
C PHE A 66 1.42 38.36 -3.98
N THR A 67 0.57 38.68 -4.96
CA THR A 67 0.10 37.70 -5.94
C THR A 67 1.20 37.22 -6.89
N SER A 68 2.22 38.04 -7.17
CA SER A 68 3.36 37.64 -7.99
C SER A 68 4.33 36.68 -7.27
N VAL A 69 4.38 36.75 -5.94
CA VAL A 69 5.21 35.87 -5.09
C VAL A 69 4.46 34.57 -4.82
N PHE A 70 3.23 34.68 -4.32
CA PHE A 70 2.36 33.52 -4.03
C PHE A 70 1.50 33.17 -5.25
N ALA A 71 2.15 32.88 -6.37
CA ALA A 71 1.49 32.60 -7.65
C ALA A 71 0.95 31.15 -7.69
N GLY A 72 -0.35 31.00 -7.41
CA GLY A 72 -1.08 29.74 -7.54
C GLY A 72 -2.34 29.92 -8.39
N ARG A 73 -3.41 29.18 -8.08
CA ARG A 73 -4.70 29.32 -8.79
C ARG A 73 -5.43 30.60 -8.39
N TYR A 74 -5.90 31.33 -9.41
CA TYR A 74 -6.77 32.50 -9.23
C TYR A 74 -8.25 32.19 -9.50
N ASP A 75 -8.54 31.09 -10.20
CA ASP A 75 -9.91 30.68 -10.50
C ASP A 75 -10.61 29.97 -9.32
N VAL A 76 -9.85 29.62 -8.27
CA VAL A 76 -10.36 29.09 -7.01
C VAL A 76 -9.38 29.39 -5.87
N TYR A 77 -9.93 29.70 -4.69
CA TYR A 77 -9.17 29.80 -3.42
C TYR A 77 -9.90 29.04 -2.31
N ALA A 78 -9.24 28.84 -1.17
CA ALA A 78 -9.84 28.23 0.01
C ALA A 78 -10.10 29.25 1.11
N LYS A 79 -11.22 29.11 1.84
CA LYS A 79 -11.54 29.90 3.04
C LYS A 79 -11.40 29.06 4.30
N SER A 80 -10.86 29.67 5.35
CA SER A 80 -10.83 29.08 6.69
C SER A 80 -12.21 29.13 7.35
N PHE A 81 -12.57 28.09 8.08
CA PHE A 81 -13.64 28.13 9.09
C PHE A 81 -13.23 27.32 10.33
N ILE A 82 -13.88 27.61 11.45
CA ILE A 82 -13.71 26.84 12.69
C ILE A 82 -14.76 25.72 12.69
N ASN A 83 -14.31 24.47 12.80
CA ASN A 83 -15.21 23.32 12.88
C ASN A 83 -15.81 23.18 14.30
N ASP A 84 -16.76 22.26 14.46
CA ASP A 84 -17.46 22.03 15.75
C ASP A 84 -16.53 21.61 16.90
N GLN A 85 -15.30 21.20 16.60
CA GLN A 85 -14.26 20.83 17.57
C GLN A 85 -13.29 21.98 17.86
N GLY A 86 -13.55 23.19 17.37
CA GLY A 86 -12.70 24.36 17.55
C GLY A 86 -11.44 24.38 16.68
N LYS A 87 -11.27 23.44 15.74
CA LYS A 87 -10.13 23.41 14.82
C LYS A 87 -10.43 24.19 13.54
N ILE A 88 -9.45 24.96 13.07
CA ILE A 88 -9.54 25.68 11.80
C ILE A 88 -9.34 24.70 10.64
N GLN A 89 -10.25 24.73 9.66
CA GLN A 89 -10.16 23.96 8.42
C GLN A 89 -10.34 24.88 7.22
N TYR A 90 -9.66 24.56 6.12
CA TYR A 90 -9.75 25.28 4.87
C TYR A 90 -10.59 24.49 3.87
N PHE A 91 -11.53 25.16 3.21
CA PHE A 91 -12.35 24.56 2.17
C PHE A 91 -12.38 25.45 0.92
N PRO A 92 -12.45 24.86 -0.30
CA PRO A 92 -12.63 25.62 -1.53
C PRO A 92 -13.83 26.56 -1.42
N SER A 93 -13.66 27.80 -1.87
CA SER A 93 -14.71 28.80 -1.87
C SER A 93 -15.61 28.61 -3.08
N TYR A 94 -16.91 28.40 -2.83
CA TYR A 94 -17.93 28.16 -3.86
C TYR A 94 -18.89 29.34 -3.98
N ASP A 95 -19.52 29.47 -5.15
CA ASP A 95 -20.60 30.43 -5.35
C ASP A 95 -21.87 30.09 -4.55
N TYR A 96 -22.73 31.08 -4.36
CA TYR A 96 -23.94 30.96 -3.55
C TYR A 96 -24.85 29.82 -4.05
N GLY A 97 -25.40 29.01 -3.13
CA GLY A 97 -26.28 27.87 -3.46
C GLY A 97 -25.58 26.53 -3.74
N TRP A 98 -24.24 26.45 -3.68
CA TRP A 98 -23.48 25.23 -3.98
C TRP A 98 -23.87 23.99 -3.16
N LYS A 99 -24.33 24.16 -1.92
CA LYS A 99 -24.78 23.05 -1.06
C LYS A 99 -25.98 22.29 -1.64
N GLN A 100 -26.76 22.95 -2.51
CA GLN A 100 -27.95 22.41 -3.17
C GLN A 100 -27.65 21.88 -4.58
N LEU A 101 -26.41 22.08 -5.08
CA LEU A 101 -25.99 21.69 -6.42
C LEU A 101 -25.17 20.39 -6.40
N LEU A 102 -25.40 19.55 -7.41
CA LEU A 102 -24.56 18.38 -7.71
C LEU A 102 -23.10 18.85 -7.91
N PRO A 103 -22.09 18.06 -7.47
CA PRO A 103 -20.68 18.46 -7.53
C PRO A 103 -20.21 18.97 -8.90
N GLU A 104 -20.75 18.39 -9.98
CA GLU A 104 -20.43 18.71 -11.38
C GLU A 104 -20.95 20.08 -11.84
N LYS A 105 -21.90 20.68 -11.11
CA LYS A 105 -22.51 21.98 -11.39
C LYS A 105 -22.10 23.08 -10.42
N ARG A 106 -21.16 22.79 -9.50
CA ARG A 106 -20.65 23.79 -8.56
C ARG A 106 -19.63 24.68 -9.27
N SER A 107 -19.80 25.99 -9.14
CA SER A 107 -18.82 26.99 -9.57
C SER A 107 -18.05 27.54 -8.36
N PHE A 108 -16.81 27.95 -8.60
CA PHE A 108 -15.87 28.41 -7.58
C PHE A 108 -15.77 29.94 -7.59
N GLN A 109 -15.53 30.51 -6.42
CA GLN A 109 -15.18 31.92 -6.33
C GLN A 109 -13.72 32.12 -6.72
N THR A 110 -13.48 33.10 -7.57
CA THR A 110 -12.14 33.52 -7.96
C THR A 110 -11.44 34.29 -6.85
N LEU A 111 -10.12 34.20 -6.77
CA LEU A 111 -9.29 35.01 -5.88
C LEU A 111 -9.20 36.44 -6.43
N THR A 112 -9.79 37.41 -5.73
CA THR A 112 -9.81 38.82 -6.12
C THR A 112 -9.07 39.71 -5.13
N ASP A 113 -8.73 40.93 -5.54
CA ASP A 113 -8.14 41.95 -4.68
C ASP A 113 -8.96 42.23 -3.41
N SER A 114 -10.29 42.16 -3.49
CA SER A 114 -11.16 42.33 -2.32
C SER A 114 -11.01 41.18 -1.32
N VAL A 115 -10.84 39.94 -1.81
CA VAL A 115 -10.61 38.76 -0.97
C VAL A 115 -9.26 38.86 -0.26
N LEU A 116 -8.21 39.28 -0.98
CA LEU A 116 -6.88 39.50 -0.40
C LEU A 116 -6.89 40.63 0.65
N LYS A 117 -7.59 41.74 0.40
CA LYS A 117 -7.77 42.80 1.41
C LYS A 117 -8.46 42.28 2.67
N SER A 118 -9.48 41.43 2.53
CA SER A 118 -10.17 40.79 3.65
C SER A 118 -9.25 39.86 4.44
N HIS A 119 -8.35 39.14 3.75
CA HIS A 119 -7.31 38.33 4.36
C HIS A 119 -6.35 39.12 5.24
N PHE A 120 -5.78 40.20 4.71
CA PHE A 120 -4.82 41.02 5.45
C PHE A 120 -5.45 41.74 6.65
N ARG A 121 -6.74 42.07 6.57
CA ARG A 121 -7.50 42.63 7.70
C ARG A 121 -7.86 41.60 8.78
N GLY A 122 -7.60 40.32 8.53
CA GLY A 122 -7.96 39.24 9.45
C GLY A 122 -9.44 38.87 9.44
N GLU A 123 -10.24 39.39 8.51
CA GLU A 123 -11.67 39.10 8.39
C GLU A 123 -11.91 37.65 7.92
N THR A 124 -11.05 37.11 7.05
CA THR A 124 -11.09 35.72 6.58
C THR A 124 -9.70 35.23 6.22
N ALA A 125 -9.20 34.19 6.88
CA ALA A 125 -7.96 33.55 6.44
C ALA A 125 -8.23 32.71 5.17
N ILE A 126 -7.32 32.80 4.20
CA ILE A 126 -7.46 32.11 2.92
C ILE A 126 -6.24 31.23 2.65
N GLY A 127 -6.46 30.19 1.86
CA GLY A 127 -5.41 29.34 1.30
C GLY A 127 -5.43 29.36 -0.22
N ILE A 128 -4.29 29.04 -0.80
CA ILE A 128 -4.08 28.99 -2.24
C ILE A 128 -3.73 27.57 -2.69
N PHE A 129 -4.13 27.23 -3.92
CA PHE A 129 -3.77 25.99 -4.58
C PHE A 129 -2.52 26.21 -5.45
N PRO A 130 -1.36 25.60 -5.14
CA PRO A 130 -0.09 25.90 -5.83
C PRO A 130 -0.02 25.39 -7.28
N MET A 131 -0.78 24.35 -7.62
CA MET A 131 -0.69 23.72 -8.94
C MET A 131 -1.62 24.38 -9.96
N HIS A 132 -1.06 24.74 -11.11
CA HIS A 132 -1.80 25.15 -12.30
C HIS A 132 -2.35 23.95 -13.07
N LEU A 133 -3.32 24.20 -13.96
CA LEU A 133 -4.04 23.17 -14.73
C LEU A 133 -3.16 22.34 -15.68
N ASP A 134 -1.96 22.83 -15.98
CA ASP A 134 -0.93 22.17 -16.78
C ASP A 134 0.10 21.40 -15.93
N ASP A 135 -0.23 21.15 -14.65
CA ASP A 135 0.60 20.44 -13.67
C ASP A 135 1.87 21.19 -13.24
N SER A 136 1.98 22.49 -13.55
CA SER A 136 3.11 23.34 -13.14
C SER A 136 2.86 24.11 -11.82
N CYS A 137 3.92 24.62 -11.18
CA CYS A 137 3.83 25.51 -10.01
C CYS A 137 4.96 26.56 -10.01
N TYR A 138 4.74 27.69 -9.31
CA TYR A 138 5.72 28.77 -9.14
C TYR A 138 6.45 28.73 -7.80
N PHE A 139 6.05 27.84 -6.89
CA PHE A 139 6.73 27.68 -5.62
C PHE A 139 6.63 26.26 -5.09
N LEU A 140 7.55 25.93 -4.21
CA LEU A 140 7.56 24.74 -3.36
C LEU A 140 7.59 25.19 -1.91
N VAL A 141 6.82 24.52 -1.05
CA VAL A 141 6.88 24.72 0.41
C VAL A 141 7.18 23.41 1.09
N LEU A 142 8.14 23.40 2.00
CA LEU A 142 8.35 22.31 2.96
C LEU A 142 7.67 22.69 4.28
N ASP A 143 6.78 21.83 4.76
CA ASP A 143 6.00 22.02 5.98
C ASP A 143 6.69 21.25 7.12
N LEU A 144 7.23 21.97 8.11
CA LEU A 144 7.86 21.42 9.31
C LEU A 144 7.01 21.73 10.54
N ASP A 145 6.51 20.71 11.24
CA ASP A 145 5.69 20.83 12.43
C ASP A 145 6.23 19.95 13.57
N GLU A 146 6.17 20.42 14.81
CA GLU A 146 6.63 19.69 16.01
C GLU A 146 8.15 19.33 15.96
N GLY A 147 8.66 18.68 17.02
CA GLY A 147 10.06 18.19 17.04
C GLY A 147 11.15 19.25 16.86
N ASP A 148 12.10 18.96 15.97
CA ASP A 148 13.35 19.70 15.69
C ASP A 148 13.21 20.76 14.56
N TRP A 149 12.00 21.27 14.32
CA TRP A 149 11.68 22.11 13.14
C TRP A 149 12.58 23.33 12.95
N LYS A 150 13.09 23.94 14.03
CA LYS A 150 14.01 25.08 13.95
C LYS A 150 15.35 24.67 13.34
N GLU A 151 15.95 23.62 13.88
CA GLU A 151 17.28 23.16 13.49
C GLU A 151 17.22 22.51 12.09
N ALA A 152 16.15 21.76 11.79
CA ALA A 152 15.85 21.27 10.46
C ALA A 152 15.70 22.41 9.45
N GLY A 153 14.95 23.47 9.80
CA GLY A 153 14.78 24.65 8.95
C GLY A 153 16.07 25.39 8.64
N LEU A 154 16.91 25.62 9.66
CA LEU A 154 18.23 26.25 9.48
C LEU A 154 19.18 25.38 8.65
N THR A 155 19.14 24.06 8.83
CA THR A 155 19.95 23.12 8.03
C THR A 155 19.58 23.17 6.56
N ILE A 156 18.29 23.12 6.24
CA ILE A 156 17.79 23.22 4.86
C ILE A 156 18.19 24.58 4.24
N ARG A 157 18.04 25.68 5.00
CA ARG A 157 18.44 27.03 4.53
C ARG A 157 19.93 27.11 4.21
N ARG A 158 20.77 26.53 5.06
CA ARG A 158 22.23 26.51 4.85
C ARG A 158 22.60 25.74 3.59
N ILE A 159 22.03 24.55 3.39
CA ILE A 159 22.27 23.72 2.20
C ILE A 159 21.82 24.38 0.92
N ALA A 160 20.69 25.09 0.97
CA ALA A 160 20.23 25.91 -0.15
C ALA A 160 21.25 27.02 -0.46
N ARG A 161 21.74 27.74 0.55
CA ARG A 161 22.70 28.84 0.39
C ARG A 161 24.05 28.41 -0.15
N GLU A 162 24.57 27.26 0.29
CA GLU A 162 25.79 26.66 -0.26
C GLU A 162 25.68 26.42 -1.78
N ARG A 163 24.45 26.23 -2.27
CA ARG A 163 24.12 26.05 -3.69
C ARG A 163 23.58 27.33 -4.34
N GLN A 164 23.82 28.47 -3.70
CA GLN A 164 23.42 29.80 -4.18
C GLN A 164 21.90 29.93 -4.38
N MET A 165 21.12 29.33 -3.50
CA MET A 165 19.66 29.48 -3.43
C MET A 165 19.27 29.97 -2.05
N GLU A 166 18.20 30.75 -1.93
CA GLU A 166 17.69 31.17 -0.62
C GLU A 166 16.44 30.35 -0.28
N ALA A 167 16.37 29.91 0.98
CA ALA A 167 15.18 29.31 1.56
C ALA A 167 14.50 30.35 2.46
N HIS A 168 13.26 30.71 2.14
CA HIS A 168 12.54 31.76 2.86
C HIS A 168 11.69 31.16 3.97
N LEU A 169 12.03 31.48 5.22
CA LEU A 169 11.45 30.89 6.41
C LEU A 169 10.23 31.68 6.89
N GLU A 170 9.06 31.06 6.99
CA GLU A 170 7.83 31.63 7.55
C GLU A 170 7.38 30.83 8.78
N ILE A 171 7.16 31.51 9.90
CA ILE A 171 6.62 30.87 11.11
C ILE A 171 5.16 30.48 10.87
N SER A 172 4.80 29.23 11.15
CA SER A 172 3.44 28.74 10.98
C SER A 172 2.45 29.50 11.88
N ARG A 173 1.16 29.44 11.55
CA ARG A 173 0.12 30.12 12.33
C ARG A 173 0.08 29.69 13.80
N SER A 174 0.41 28.42 14.10
CA SER A 174 0.44 27.91 15.48
C SER A 174 1.62 28.46 16.28
N GLY A 175 2.67 28.94 15.60
CA GLY A 175 3.95 29.33 16.20
C GLY A 175 4.86 28.15 16.56
N HIS A 176 4.44 26.92 16.28
CA HIS A 176 5.15 25.68 16.64
C HIS A 176 5.57 24.87 15.41
N GLY A 177 5.73 25.56 14.27
CA GLY A 177 6.14 24.99 13.00
C GLY A 177 6.65 26.06 12.06
N LEU A 178 7.13 25.63 10.90
CA LEU A 178 7.85 26.43 9.92
C LEU A 178 7.47 26.01 8.50
N HIS A 179 7.12 26.99 7.68
CA HIS A 179 7.03 26.80 6.24
C HIS A 179 8.32 27.31 5.59
N ILE A 180 8.97 26.45 4.82
CA ILE A 180 10.18 26.80 4.06
C ILE A 180 9.81 26.98 2.61
N TRP A 181 9.81 28.23 2.15
CA TRP A 181 9.39 28.60 0.80
C TRP A 181 10.58 28.68 -0.15
N PHE A 182 10.42 28.04 -1.31
CA PHE A 182 11.26 28.20 -2.50
C PHE A 182 10.39 28.74 -3.63
N PHE A 183 10.70 29.93 -4.13
CA PHE A 183 9.99 30.55 -5.25
C PHE A 183 10.78 30.32 -6.53
N PHE A 184 10.11 30.07 -7.66
CA PHE A 184 10.75 29.81 -8.96
C PHE A 184 10.64 31.03 -9.87
N GLU A 185 11.64 31.24 -10.72
CA GLU A 185 11.64 32.33 -11.71
C GLU A 185 10.51 32.16 -12.73
N GLU A 186 10.26 30.92 -13.13
CA GLU A 186 9.24 30.50 -14.09
C GLU A 186 8.45 29.32 -13.53
N ALA A 187 7.29 29.04 -14.10
CA ALA A 187 6.52 27.85 -13.74
C ALA A 187 7.30 26.58 -14.14
N ILE A 188 7.49 25.68 -13.17
CA ILE A 188 8.14 24.37 -13.41
C ILE A 188 7.16 23.23 -13.21
N PRO A 189 7.37 22.05 -13.82
CA PRO A 189 6.55 20.87 -13.53
C PRO A 189 6.54 20.58 -12.02
N SER A 190 5.37 20.36 -11.44
CA SER A 190 5.23 20.09 -9.99
C SER A 190 6.05 18.88 -9.54
N ARG A 191 6.25 17.91 -10.44
CA ARG A 191 7.15 16.77 -10.24
C ARG A 191 8.60 17.19 -9.99
N GLU A 192 9.12 18.14 -10.76
CA GLU A 192 10.50 18.65 -10.61
C GLU A 192 10.64 19.44 -9.32
N ALA A 193 9.67 20.29 -8.99
CA ALA A 193 9.62 20.99 -7.70
C ALA A 193 9.70 20.00 -6.52
N ARG A 194 8.94 18.89 -6.58
CA ARG A 194 8.99 17.85 -5.53
C ARG A 194 10.31 17.09 -5.49
N LEU A 195 10.90 16.77 -6.64
CA LEU A 195 12.22 16.12 -6.69
C LEU A 195 13.30 17.03 -6.10
N PHE A 196 13.22 18.33 -6.39
CA PHE A 196 14.07 19.36 -5.80
C PHE A 196 13.95 19.39 -4.27
N GLY A 197 12.73 19.44 -3.74
CA GLY A 197 12.49 19.40 -2.29
C GLY A 197 13.03 18.13 -1.63
N LYS A 198 12.78 16.97 -2.23
CA LYS A 198 13.33 15.68 -1.75
C LYS A 198 14.85 15.70 -1.71
N LYS A 199 15.47 16.26 -2.74
CA LYS A 199 16.93 16.31 -2.82
C LYS A 199 17.54 17.20 -1.75
N LEU A 200 16.91 18.36 -1.46
CA LEU A 200 17.31 19.20 -0.33
C LEU A 200 17.19 18.46 1.01
N LEU A 201 16.10 17.73 1.23
CA LEU A 201 15.92 16.93 2.43
C LEU A 201 16.98 15.82 2.54
N GLU A 202 17.25 15.10 1.46
CA GLU A 202 18.29 14.06 1.43
C GLU A 202 19.68 14.62 1.78
N LEU A 203 20.03 15.79 1.24
CA LEU A 203 21.28 16.48 1.56
C LEU A 203 21.30 16.95 3.03
N ALA A 204 20.18 17.47 3.53
CA ALA A 204 20.05 17.92 4.92
C ALA A 204 20.17 16.79 5.93
N MET A 205 19.59 15.63 5.60
CA MET A 205 19.71 14.41 6.40
C MET A 205 21.14 13.83 6.37
N GLN A 206 21.88 14.00 5.27
CA GLN A 206 23.27 13.56 5.22
C GLN A 206 24.18 14.43 6.07
N GLU A 207 23.96 15.73 6.13
CA GLU A 207 24.90 16.62 6.81
C GLU A 207 24.68 16.67 8.33
N SER A 208 23.44 16.48 8.78
CA SER A 208 23.08 16.59 10.19
C SER A 208 22.84 15.23 10.84
N MET A 209 23.86 14.70 11.52
CA MET A 209 23.80 13.41 12.25
C MET A 209 22.74 13.39 13.37
N GLN A 210 22.39 14.55 13.93
CA GLN A 210 21.56 14.68 15.13
C GLN A 210 20.08 14.88 14.83
N LEU A 211 19.73 15.38 13.64
CA LEU A 211 18.34 15.67 13.28
C LEU A 211 17.63 14.38 12.84
N SER A 212 16.48 14.12 13.47
CA SER A 212 15.61 13.02 13.06
C SER A 212 14.80 13.38 11.82
N PHE A 213 14.59 14.69 11.57
CA PHE A 213 13.66 15.22 10.58
C PHE A 213 12.22 14.70 10.79
N ASP A 214 11.89 14.25 12.00
CA ASP A 214 10.52 13.89 12.37
C ASP A 214 9.58 15.09 12.27
N SER A 215 10.13 16.30 12.33
CA SER A 215 9.40 17.55 12.12
C SER A 215 8.84 17.71 10.71
N PHE A 216 9.36 16.99 9.71
CA PHE A 216 8.85 17.13 8.34
C PHE A 216 7.47 16.45 8.16
N ASP A 217 6.42 17.25 7.91
CA ASP A 217 5.07 16.76 7.62
C ASP A 217 4.92 16.45 6.12
N ARG A 218 5.05 17.46 5.26
CA ARG A 218 4.79 17.33 3.81
C ARG A 218 5.36 18.47 2.96
N MET A 219 5.18 18.35 1.64
CA MET A 219 5.50 19.41 0.67
C MET A 219 4.25 19.94 -0.02
N PHE A 220 4.28 21.20 -0.46
CA PHE A 220 3.26 21.80 -1.33
C PHE A 220 3.93 22.33 -2.61
N PRO A 221 3.56 21.85 -3.80
CA PRO A 221 2.56 20.81 -4.07
C PRO A 221 3.00 19.41 -3.61
N ASN A 222 2.05 18.57 -3.18
CA ASN A 222 2.31 17.20 -2.69
C ASN A 222 2.09 16.11 -3.77
N GLN A 223 1.75 16.50 -5.00
CA GLN A 223 1.39 15.58 -6.09
C GLN A 223 1.97 16.08 -7.41
N ASP A 224 2.28 15.15 -8.31
CA ASP A 224 2.95 15.46 -9.58
C ASP A 224 1.99 15.96 -10.66
N VAL A 225 0.73 15.52 -10.60
CA VAL A 225 -0.29 15.73 -11.64
C VAL A 225 -1.65 15.97 -10.98
N LEU A 226 -2.41 16.96 -11.46
CA LEU A 226 -3.74 17.29 -11.00
C LEU A 226 -4.80 16.26 -11.42
N SER A 227 -5.80 16.08 -10.56
CA SER A 227 -7.03 15.36 -10.92
C SER A 227 -7.78 16.03 -12.05
N LYS A 228 -8.40 15.23 -12.93
CA LYS A 228 -9.37 15.76 -13.88
C LYS A 228 -10.50 16.43 -13.10
N GLY A 229 -10.60 17.75 -13.18
CA GLY A 229 -11.52 18.57 -12.37
C GLY A 229 -11.08 18.83 -10.93
N GLY A 230 -9.88 18.42 -10.53
CA GLY A 230 -9.30 18.69 -9.22
C GLY A 230 -8.51 20.00 -9.20
N PHE A 231 -8.35 20.56 -8.00
CA PHE A 231 -7.58 21.79 -7.75
C PHE A 231 -6.30 21.53 -6.94
N GLY A 232 -6.07 20.29 -6.53
CA GLY A 232 -4.91 19.88 -5.76
C GLY A 232 -4.97 20.28 -4.30
N ASN A 233 -3.82 20.23 -3.63
CA ASN A 233 -3.72 20.49 -2.20
C ASN A 233 -3.45 21.98 -1.96
N LEU A 234 -4.08 22.54 -0.94
CA LEU A 234 -3.95 23.95 -0.60
C LEU A 234 -2.87 24.15 0.46
N ILE A 235 -2.26 25.33 0.44
CA ILE A 235 -1.49 25.86 1.56
C ILE A 235 -2.13 27.17 2.03
N ALA A 236 -2.11 27.44 3.33
CA ALA A 236 -2.59 28.71 3.87
C ALA A 236 -1.63 29.85 3.48
N LEU A 237 -2.16 31.01 3.11
CA LEU A 237 -1.33 32.17 2.74
C LEU A 237 -0.78 32.88 4.01
N PRO A 238 0.44 33.45 3.95
CA PRO A 238 1.00 34.23 5.05
C PRO A 238 0.29 35.58 5.22
N PHE A 239 0.59 36.29 6.31
CA PHE A 239 0.04 37.60 6.71
C PHE A 239 -1.43 37.54 7.19
N GLN A 240 -1.69 36.64 8.14
CA GLN A 240 -3.03 36.36 8.63
C GLN A 240 -3.42 37.17 9.87
N GLY A 241 -3.93 38.39 9.70
CA GLY A 241 -4.62 39.17 10.74
C GLY A 241 -3.92 39.14 12.11
N GLU A 242 -4.61 38.65 13.15
CA GLU A 242 -4.05 38.59 14.51
C GLU A 242 -2.77 37.74 14.63
N ALA A 243 -2.63 36.68 13.83
CA ALA A 243 -1.40 35.87 13.84
C ALA A 243 -0.20 36.69 13.36
N TYR A 244 -0.39 37.54 12.34
CA TYR A 244 0.63 38.48 11.86
C TYR A 244 1.10 39.42 12.97
N HIS A 245 0.17 40.00 13.73
CA HIS A 245 0.50 40.90 14.85
C HIS A 245 1.25 40.20 16.00
N GLN A 246 1.11 38.88 16.11
CA GLN A 246 1.83 38.05 17.08
C GLN A 246 3.18 37.52 16.56
N GLY A 247 3.66 38.02 15.41
CA GLY A 247 4.91 37.55 14.80
C GLY A 247 4.82 36.16 14.20
N ARG A 248 3.62 35.71 13.80
CA ARG A 248 3.35 34.41 13.15
C ARG A 248 2.78 34.65 11.76
N THR A 249 2.85 33.66 10.89
CA THR A 249 2.52 33.82 9.46
C THR A 249 3.32 34.94 8.80
N VAL A 250 4.55 35.17 9.28
CA VAL A 250 5.49 36.20 8.83
C VAL A 250 6.84 35.56 8.53
N PHE A 251 7.59 36.18 7.65
CA PHE A 251 8.95 35.77 7.34
C PHE A 251 9.92 36.21 8.42
N VAL A 252 10.90 35.35 8.69
CA VAL A 252 11.86 35.52 9.78
C VAL A 252 13.31 35.33 9.34
N ASP A 253 14.22 35.93 10.09
CA ASP A 253 15.65 35.79 9.92
C ASP A 253 16.19 34.45 10.52
N GLU A 254 17.52 34.31 10.56
CA GLU A 254 18.19 33.12 11.11
C GLU A 254 18.03 32.96 12.63
N HIS A 255 17.63 34.03 13.31
CA HIS A 255 17.32 34.04 14.74
C HIS A 255 15.81 33.89 15.01
N PHE A 256 15.04 33.54 13.97
CA PHE A 256 13.59 33.44 13.97
C PHE A 256 12.90 34.74 14.43
N GLN A 257 13.55 35.89 14.20
CA GLN A 257 12.95 37.20 14.43
C GLN A 257 12.23 37.66 13.16
N PRO A 258 10.97 38.15 13.25
CA PRO A 258 10.27 38.72 12.11
C PRO A 258 11.05 39.87 11.48
N TYR A 259 11.17 39.88 10.15
CA TYR A 259 11.70 41.04 9.43
C TYR A 259 10.86 42.29 9.72
N GLU A 260 11.53 43.42 9.98
CA GLU A 260 10.89 44.68 10.38
C GLU A 260 9.87 45.18 9.34
N ASP A 261 10.20 45.12 8.05
CA ASP A 261 9.28 45.39 6.95
C ASP A 261 9.10 44.13 6.08
N GLN A 262 8.00 43.43 6.33
CA GLN A 262 7.59 42.24 5.58
C GLN A 262 7.35 42.53 4.10
N TRP A 263 6.87 43.72 3.74
CA TRP A 263 6.61 44.08 2.34
C TRP A 263 7.91 44.32 1.58
N ARG A 264 8.86 45.01 2.21
CA ARG A 264 10.22 45.14 1.68
C ARG A 264 10.87 43.78 1.48
N TYR A 265 10.75 42.88 2.47
CA TYR A 265 11.29 41.53 2.34
C TYR A 265 10.67 40.77 1.15
N LEU A 266 9.37 40.90 0.89
CA LEU A 266 8.74 40.31 -0.31
C LEU A 266 9.32 40.86 -1.62
N GLN A 267 9.74 42.13 -1.67
CA GLN A 267 10.40 42.70 -2.85
C GLN A 267 11.81 42.13 -3.07
N GLU A 268 12.47 41.68 -2.00
CA GLU A 268 13.84 41.17 -2.00
C GLU A 268 13.91 39.63 -2.10
N ILE A 269 12.76 38.94 -2.24
CA ILE A 269 12.71 37.48 -2.40
C ILE A 269 13.54 37.04 -3.61
N GLN A 270 14.41 36.06 -3.37
CA GLN A 270 15.19 35.44 -4.43
C GLN A 270 14.42 34.27 -5.01
N ARG A 271 14.36 34.22 -6.34
CA ARG A 271 13.74 33.13 -7.07
C ARG A 271 14.81 32.15 -7.55
N VAL A 272 14.48 30.87 -7.57
CA VAL A 272 15.33 29.78 -8.03
C VAL A 272 15.06 29.56 -9.51
N SER A 273 16.13 29.56 -10.31
CA SER A 273 16.04 29.29 -11.75
C SER A 273 15.81 27.81 -12.04
N THR A 274 15.20 27.51 -13.18
CA THR A 274 14.97 26.13 -13.66
C THR A 274 16.29 25.36 -13.81
N ALA A 275 17.36 26.05 -14.20
CA ALA A 275 18.70 25.46 -14.28
C ALA A 275 19.25 25.03 -12.91
N LYS A 276 19.07 25.85 -11.86
CA LYS A 276 19.48 25.48 -10.49
C LYS A 276 18.67 24.31 -9.95
N VAL A 277 17.37 24.27 -10.24
CA VAL A 277 16.50 23.12 -9.92
C VAL A 277 17.03 21.84 -10.55
N ALA A 278 17.29 21.85 -11.85
CA ALA A 278 17.80 20.69 -12.58
C ALA A 278 19.19 20.25 -12.07
N LEU A 279 20.10 21.19 -11.82
CA LEU A 279 21.43 20.91 -11.28
C LEU A 279 21.37 20.21 -9.93
N LEU A 280 20.50 20.68 -9.02
CA LEU A 280 20.34 20.02 -7.72
C LEU A 280 19.79 18.60 -7.87
N ILE A 281 18.75 18.42 -8.68
CA ILE A 281 18.13 17.11 -8.89
C ILE A 281 19.15 16.10 -9.43
N GLN A 282 20.07 16.54 -10.29
CA GLN A 282 21.12 15.72 -10.89
C GLN A 282 22.35 15.55 -9.99
N GLU A 283 22.45 16.27 -8.87
CA GLU A 283 23.59 16.19 -7.97
C GLU A 283 23.72 14.77 -7.41
N GLU A 284 24.76 14.04 -7.80
CA GLU A 284 25.08 12.77 -7.16
C GLU A 284 25.63 13.05 -5.76
N LEU A 285 25.04 12.39 -4.75
CA LEU A 285 25.52 12.50 -3.38
C LEU A 285 26.99 12.07 -3.36
N GLY A 286 27.87 12.92 -2.81
CA GLY A 286 29.32 12.79 -2.90
C GLY A 286 29.82 11.36 -2.61
N LYS A 287 30.83 10.90 -3.36
CA LYS A 287 31.47 9.57 -3.24
C LYS A 287 32.31 9.38 -1.96
N GLU A 288 31.88 9.90 -0.82
CA GLU A 288 32.53 9.53 0.44
C GLU A 288 32.34 8.01 0.68
N GLU A 289 33.41 7.29 1.02
CA GLU A 289 33.27 5.87 1.32
C GLU A 289 32.46 5.70 2.62
N LEU A 290 31.60 4.67 2.66
CA LEU A 290 31.02 4.24 3.93
C LEU A 290 32.14 3.84 4.88
N ASP A 291 31.86 3.93 6.19
CA ASP A 291 32.77 3.39 7.19
C ASP A 291 33.11 1.93 6.87
N LYS A 292 34.36 1.54 7.10
CA LYS A 292 34.81 0.16 6.82
C LYS A 292 34.41 -0.80 7.92
N GLU A 293 34.29 -0.28 9.15
CA GLU A 293 34.02 -1.04 10.36
C GLU A 293 32.74 -0.52 11.03
N LEU A 294 31.93 -1.44 11.56
CA LEU A 294 30.78 -1.12 12.40
C LEU A 294 30.90 -1.84 13.74
N LYS A 295 30.55 -1.14 14.82
CA LYS A 295 30.38 -1.72 16.15
C LYS A 295 28.90 -1.68 16.52
N VAL A 296 28.31 -2.84 16.79
CA VAL A 296 26.89 -2.97 17.09
C VAL A 296 26.65 -3.84 18.31
N VAL A 297 25.58 -3.55 19.03
CA VAL A 297 25.06 -4.39 20.12
C VAL A 297 23.79 -5.08 19.63
N LEU A 298 23.78 -6.41 19.65
CA LEU A 298 22.65 -7.22 19.16
C LEU A 298 21.77 -7.68 20.33
N SER A 299 20.48 -7.37 20.27
CA SER A 299 19.46 -7.85 21.22
C SER A 299 18.19 -8.24 20.46
N ASN A 300 17.00 -7.72 20.80
CA ASN A 300 15.84 -7.77 19.91
C ASN A 300 15.99 -6.86 18.68
N MET A 301 16.86 -5.85 18.78
CA MET A 301 17.24 -4.92 17.71
C MET A 301 18.78 -4.82 17.65
N ILE A 302 19.31 -4.30 16.55
CA ILE A 302 20.72 -3.96 16.37
C ILE A 302 20.89 -2.50 16.81
N GLN A 303 21.56 -2.28 17.94
CA GLN A 303 21.86 -0.94 18.44
C GLN A 303 23.25 -0.49 17.97
N LEU A 304 23.35 0.77 17.55
CA LEU A 304 24.61 1.42 17.18
C LEU A 304 24.66 2.83 17.79
N GLU A 305 25.85 3.25 18.23
CA GLU A 305 26.10 4.61 18.70
C GLU A 305 26.31 5.56 17.52
N LYS A 306 25.50 6.63 17.42
CA LYS A 306 25.53 7.56 16.27
C LYS A 306 26.90 8.25 16.09
N SER A 307 27.58 8.55 17.20
CA SER A 307 28.93 9.14 17.22
C SER A 307 30.02 8.23 16.63
N SER A 308 29.76 6.92 16.55
CA SER A 308 30.73 5.92 16.10
C SER A 308 30.79 5.75 14.58
N VAL A 309 29.93 6.44 13.83
CA VAL A 309 29.82 6.34 12.38
C VAL A 309 29.76 7.72 11.73
N THR A 310 30.16 7.79 10.46
CA THR A 310 30.01 8.98 9.63
C THR A 310 28.54 9.28 9.32
N PRO A 311 28.18 10.53 8.98
CA PRO A 311 26.80 10.89 8.68
C PRO A 311 26.25 10.11 7.48
N LYS A 312 27.12 9.85 6.50
CA LYS A 312 26.78 9.06 5.31
C LYS A 312 26.47 7.61 5.67
N THR A 313 27.26 6.99 6.54
CA THR A 313 26.95 5.65 7.07
C THR A 313 25.64 5.66 7.83
N LEU A 314 25.41 6.65 8.71
CA LEU A 314 24.15 6.77 9.44
C LEU A 314 22.94 6.87 8.51
N PHE A 315 23.01 7.72 7.48
CA PHE A 315 21.99 7.86 6.45
C PHE A 315 21.76 6.55 5.67
N PHE A 316 22.83 5.86 5.31
CA PHE A 316 22.74 4.55 4.67
C PHE A 316 22.01 3.54 5.55
N LEU A 317 22.35 3.46 6.84
CA LEU A 317 21.71 2.56 7.81
C LEU A 317 20.22 2.88 7.98
N LYS A 318 19.86 4.16 8.13
CA LYS A 318 18.46 4.61 8.21
C LYS A 318 17.67 4.21 6.95
N ASN A 319 18.26 4.40 5.78
CA ASN A 319 17.63 4.01 4.51
C ASN A 319 17.46 2.50 4.37
N MET A 320 18.43 1.71 4.84
CA MET A 320 18.35 0.25 4.81
C MET A 320 17.18 -0.27 5.67
N ALA A 321 16.87 0.43 6.76
CA ALA A 321 15.73 0.17 7.63
C ALA A 321 14.44 0.92 7.23
N SER A 322 14.36 1.42 6.00
CA SER A 322 13.22 2.20 5.50
C SER A 322 12.80 1.76 4.10
N PHE A 323 11.52 1.85 3.78
CA PHE A 323 11.01 1.52 2.45
C PHE A 323 9.82 2.40 2.07
N SER A 324 9.52 2.49 0.78
CA SER A 324 8.38 3.25 0.25
C SER A 324 7.07 2.77 0.86
N ASN A 325 6.21 3.68 1.33
CA ASN A 325 4.87 3.36 1.81
C ASN A 325 3.90 3.21 0.62
N PRO A 326 3.48 1.99 0.25
CA PRO A 326 2.64 1.77 -0.92
C PRO A 326 1.24 2.39 -0.77
N GLU A 327 0.73 2.55 0.46
CA GLU A 327 -0.53 3.24 0.70
C GLU A 327 -0.46 4.71 0.26
N PHE A 328 0.65 5.38 0.55
CA PHE A 328 0.89 6.75 0.11
C PHE A 328 0.83 6.86 -1.42
N TYR A 329 1.61 6.04 -2.12
CA TYR A 329 1.66 6.08 -3.58
C TYR A 329 0.36 5.63 -4.24
N LEU A 330 -0.38 4.69 -3.65
CA LEU A 330 -1.71 4.30 -4.13
C LEU A 330 -2.70 5.45 -4.00
N LYS A 331 -2.76 6.12 -2.84
CA LYS A 331 -3.64 7.30 -2.66
C LYS A 331 -3.23 8.45 -3.57
N GLN A 332 -1.93 8.68 -3.73
CA GLN A 332 -1.39 9.67 -4.66
C GLN A 332 -1.80 9.36 -6.11
N ALA A 333 -1.62 8.12 -6.57
CA ALA A 333 -2.01 7.69 -7.92
C ALA A 333 -3.53 7.77 -8.14
N MET A 334 -4.32 7.50 -7.09
CA MET A 334 -5.78 7.66 -7.08
C MET A 334 -6.22 9.11 -6.85
N ARG A 335 -5.28 10.05 -6.66
CA ARG A 335 -5.52 11.48 -6.42
C ARG A 335 -6.41 11.73 -5.19
N GLN A 336 -6.22 10.90 -4.17
CA GLN A 336 -6.85 10.99 -2.86
C GLN A 336 -5.92 11.72 -1.86
N PRO A 337 -6.47 12.33 -0.79
CA PRO A 337 -5.66 12.97 0.24
C PRO A 337 -4.64 12.00 0.86
N THR A 338 -3.39 12.45 0.96
CA THR A 338 -2.28 11.73 1.60
C THR A 338 -2.01 12.23 3.03
N TYR A 339 -2.89 13.08 3.55
CA TYR A 339 -2.79 13.65 4.90
C TYR A 339 -2.61 12.54 5.95
N GLN A 340 -1.60 12.68 6.81
CA GLN A 340 -1.19 11.71 7.86
C GLN A 340 -0.71 10.35 7.35
N ILE A 341 -0.38 10.21 6.07
CA ILE A 341 0.21 8.99 5.52
C ILE A 341 1.65 9.31 5.15
N PRO A 342 2.63 8.71 5.84
CA PRO A 342 4.03 8.99 5.54
C PRO A 342 4.38 8.40 4.18
N GLU A 343 5.22 9.08 3.40
CA GLU A 343 5.70 8.60 2.09
C GLU A 343 6.59 7.36 2.23
N ARG A 344 7.28 7.21 3.37
CA ARG A 344 8.14 6.08 3.70
C ARG A 344 7.70 5.44 5.02
N MET A 345 7.93 4.14 5.11
CA MET A 345 7.83 3.36 6.33
C MET A 345 9.21 3.28 6.96
N TYR A 346 9.32 3.68 8.22
CA TYR A 346 10.54 3.63 9.01
C TYR A 346 10.44 2.49 10.03
N LEU A 347 11.38 1.54 9.99
CA LEU A 347 11.43 0.40 10.93
C LEU A 347 12.54 0.51 11.97
N PHE A 348 13.39 1.53 11.85
CA PHE A 348 14.37 1.88 12.87
C PHE A 348 13.73 2.70 13.99
N GLY A 349 14.34 2.65 15.17
CA GLY A 349 14.12 3.63 16.23
C GLY A 349 15.38 4.46 16.41
N GLU A 350 15.27 5.67 16.94
CA GLU A 350 16.43 6.49 17.25
C GLU A 350 16.25 7.37 18.49
N SER A 351 17.37 7.77 19.08
CA SER A 351 17.49 8.80 20.11
C SER A 351 18.66 9.72 19.76
N ASP A 352 18.97 10.70 20.61
CA ASP A 352 20.10 11.62 20.41
C ASP A 352 21.44 10.88 20.26
N HIS A 353 21.59 9.72 20.90
CA HIS A 353 22.86 8.98 20.96
C HIS A 353 22.85 7.67 20.17
N TYR A 354 21.70 7.02 20.00
CA TYR A 354 21.63 5.66 19.48
C TYR A 354 20.69 5.54 18.29
N LEU A 355 21.01 4.60 17.40
CA LEU A 355 20.16 4.10 16.33
C LEU A 355 19.87 2.61 16.60
N TRP A 356 18.61 2.21 16.49
CA TRP A 356 18.16 0.83 16.61
C TRP A 356 17.60 0.34 15.28
N LEU A 357 18.28 -0.61 14.65
CA LEU A 357 17.88 -1.22 13.38
C LEU A 357 17.19 -2.56 13.62
N PRO A 358 16.26 -2.97 12.74
CA PRO A 358 15.67 -4.31 12.78
C PRO A 358 16.72 -5.43 12.70
N ARG A 359 16.59 -6.46 13.56
CA ARG A 359 17.55 -7.57 13.66
C ARG A 359 17.77 -8.37 12.37
N GLY A 360 16.76 -8.43 11.48
CA GLY A 360 16.88 -9.11 10.19
C GLY A 360 17.89 -8.46 9.23
N LEU A 361 18.34 -7.24 9.54
CA LEU A 361 19.37 -6.53 8.77
C LEU A 361 20.81 -6.93 9.13
N LEU A 362 21.02 -7.81 10.14
CA LEU A 362 22.37 -8.15 10.60
C LEU A 362 23.25 -8.73 9.48
N TYR A 363 22.77 -9.75 8.76
CA TYR A 363 23.52 -10.35 7.64
C TYR A 363 23.71 -9.36 6.48
N PRO A 364 22.67 -8.62 6.02
CA PRO A 364 22.88 -7.53 5.06
C PRO A 364 23.94 -6.49 5.48
N LEU A 365 24.08 -6.18 6.77
CA LEU A 365 25.15 -5.32 7.27
C LEU A 365 26.52 -6.00 7.16
N GLN A 366 26.61 -7.27 7.55
CA GLN A 366 27.85 -8.05 7.44
C GLN A 366 28.33 -8.24 5.99
N ASP A 367 27.40 -8.36 5.04
CA ASP A 367 27.72 -8.45 3.61
C ASP A 367 28.20 -7.11 3.05
N LYS A 368 27.71 -6.00 3.61
CA LYS A 368 27.98 -4.65 3.09
C LYS A 368 29.27 -4.04 3.65
N PHE A 369 29.55 -4.27 4.92
CA PHE A 369 30.69 -3.69 5.64
C PHE A 369 31.83 -4.70 5.75
N LYS A 370 33.08 -4.23 5.66
CA LYS A 370 34.24 -5.14 5.69
C LYS A 370 34.36 -5.86 7.03
N GLN A 371 34.00 -5.19 8.12
CA GLN A 371 34.04 -5.76 9.46
C GLN A 371 32.87 -5.24 10.30
N VAL A 372 32.12 -6.15 10.92
CA VAL A 372 31.05 -5.82 11.86
C VAL A 372 31.34 -6.52 13.18
N SER A 373 31.71 -5.76 14.21
CA SER A 373 31.90 -6.25 15.57
C SER A 373 30.55 -6.28 16.29
N VAL A 374 30.11 -7.47 16.69
CA VAL A 374 28.82 -7.69 17.35
C VAL A 374 29.03 -8.02 18.82
N GLU A 375 28.53 -7.17 19.71
CA GLU A 375 28.33 -7.51 21.12
C GLU A 375 26.94 -8.16 21.27
N ASP A 376 26.90 -9.48 21.46
CA ASP A 376 25.64 -10.22 21.56
C ASP A 376 25.06 -10.17 22.97
N ARG A 377 23.93 -9.48 23.12
CA ARG A 377 23.13 -9.38 24.36
C ARG A 377 21.77 -10.05 24.22
N ARG A 378 21.58 -10.93 23.24
CA ARG A 378 20.37 -11.75 23.10
C ARG A 378 20.21 -12.67 24.30
N LYS A 379 18.96 -13.03 24.58
CA LYS A 379 18.62 -13.96 25.66
C LYS A 379 18.94 -15.39 25.21
N VAL A 380 19.84 -16.02 25.96
CA VAL A 380 20.18 -17.44 25.85
C VAL A 380 19.59 -18.16 27.05
N GLN A 381 18.97 -19.30 26.81
CA GLN A 381 18.33 -20.14 27.81
C GLN A 381 19.13 -21.43 27.99
N ARG A 382 18.73 -22.24 28.98
CA ARG A 382 19.27 -23.61 29.06
C ARG A 382 18.81 -24.41 27.85
N SER A 383 19.68 -25.31 27.39
CA SER A 383 19.29 -26.33 26.43
C SER A 383 18.24 -27.29 27.04
N ILE A 384 17.39 -27.83 26.19
CA ILE A 384 16.36 -28.82 26.50
C ILE A 384 16.71 -30.15 25.84
N ARG A 385 16.41 -31.27 26.49
CA ARG A 385 16.62 -32.61 25.93
C ARG A 385 15.43 -33.02 25.09
N VAL A 386 15.56 -32.83 23.78
CA VAL A 386 14.51 -33.12 22.79
C VAL A 386 15.13 -33.77 21.56
N GLU A 387 14.46 -34.79 21.03
CA GLU A 387 14.84 -35.53 19.83
C GLU A 387 13.69 -35.60 18.82
N PHE A 388 14.03 -35.60 17.54
CA PHE A 388 13.08 -35.80 16.46
C PHE A 388 12.95 -37.30 16.13
N LYS A 389 11.72 -37.80 16.13
CA LYS A 389 11.40 -39.24 15.92
C LYS A 389 10.94 -39.57 14.50
N GLY A 390 10.80 -38.56 13.63
CA GLY A 390 10.39 -38.76 12.24
C GLY A 390 11.56 -39.01 11.29
N GLU A 391 11.25 -39.38 10.05
CA GLU A 391 12.19 -39.33 8.93
C GLU A 391 11.87 -38.11 8.07
N LEU A 392 12.87 -37.30 7.79
CA LEU A 392 12.74 -36.17 6.86
C LEU A 392 12.92 -36.67 5.43
N THR A 393 12.17 -36.08 4.50
CA THR A 393 12.47 -36.27 3.07
C THR A 393 13.76 -35.55 2.71
N PHE A 394 14.47 -35.98 1.66
CA PHE A 394 15.70 -35.32 1.18
C PHE A 394 15.56 -33.80 1.04
N GLU A 395 14.45 -33.33 0.45
CA GLU A 395 14.17 -31.88 0.33
C GLU A 395 14.01 -31.17 1.69
N GLN A 396 13.46 -31.86 2.69
CA GLN A 396 13.36 -31.33 4.05
C GLN A 396 14.71 -31.34 4.77
N GLU A 397 15.58 -32.31 4.51
CA GLU A 397 16.95 -32.32 5.04
C GLU A 397 17.76 -31.16 4.48
N LEU A 398 17.67 -30.89 3.16
CA LEU A 398 18.27 -29.71 2.53
C LEU A 398 17.73 -28.43 3.16
N ALA A 399 16.41 -28.31 3.28
CA ALA A 399 15.79 -27.14 3.90
C ALA A 399 16.22 -26.96 5.36
N LEU A 400 16.37 -28.03 6.13
CA LEU A 400 16.86 -27.97 7.50
C LEU A 400 18.30 -27.46 7.54
N SER A 401 19.18 -28.00 6.69
CA SER A 401 20.59 -27.59 6.61
C SER A 401 20.75 -26.11 6.26
N ASP A 402 19.95 -25.62 5.31
CA ASP A 402 19.97 -24.21 4.93
C ASP A 402 19.43 -23.32 6.07
N MET A 403 18.37 -23.76 6.74
CA MET A 403 17.75 -23.02 7.84
C MET A 403 18.67 -22.91 9.05
N ILE A 404 19.49 -23.92 9.37
CA ILE A 404 20.44 -23.86 10.49
C ILE A 404 21.75 -23.12 10.15
N SER A 405 21.97 -22.75 8.88
CA SER A 405 23.16 -22.00 8.45
C SER A 405 23.23 -20.57 9.03
N LYS A 406 22.07 -20.02 9.41
CA LYS A 406 21.92 -18.69 9.99
C LYS A 406 20.98 -18.77 11.18
N GLU A 407 21.16 -17.86 12.15
CA GLU A 407 20.39 -17.87 13.40
C GLU A 407 18.97 -17.29 13.21
N ASN A 408 18.72 -16.62 12.09
CA ASN A 408 17.43 -16.06 11.75
C ASN A 408 17.22 -15.99 10.23
N GLY A 409 15.98 -16.22 9.81
CA GLY A 409 15.63 -16.21 8.39
C GLY A 409 14.31 -16.92 8.09
N LEU A 410 14.03 -17.08 6.80
CA LEU A 410 12.73 -17.52 6.30
C LEU A 410 12.83 -18.81 5.49
N LEU A 411 11.89 -19.72 5.74
CA LEU A 411 11.56 -20.82 4.85
C LEU A 411 10.42 -20.39 3.93
N HIS A 412 10.68 -20.38 2.63
CA HIS A 412 9.66 -20.23 1.59
C HIS A 412 9.30 -21.60 1.02
N ALA A 413 8.16 -22.14 1.45
CA ALA A 413 7.72 -23.48 1.04
C ALA A 413 6.20 -23.58 0.89
N GLU A 414 5.73 -24.20 -0.20
CA GLU A 414 4.30 -24.37 -0.48
C GLU A 414 3.55 -25.14 0.64
N THR A 415 2.22 -25.09 0.61
CA THR A 415 1.40 -25.92 1.49
C THR A 415 1.60 -27.39 1.13
N GLY A 416 1.81 -28.25 2.14
CA GLY A 416 2.09 -29.68 1.92
C GLY A 416 3.58 -30.07 1.94
N PHE A 417 4.52 -29.11 1.92
CA PHE A 417 5.95 -29.40 2.14
C PHE A 417 6.26 -30.00 3.52
N GLY A 418 5.37 -29.83 4.49
CA GLY A 418 5.59 -30.24 5.88
C GLY A 418 6.32 -29.19 6.71
N LYS A 419 5.98 -27.90 6.53
CA LYS A 419 6.57 -26.78 7.31
C LYS A 419 6.57 -27.02 8.83
N THR A 420 5.48 -27.56 9.37
CA THR A 420 5.36 -27.88 10.80
C THR A 420 6.30 -29.02 11.22
N VAL A 421 6.53 -30.00 10.34
CA VAL A 421 7.47 -31.11 10.56
C VAL A 421 8.91 -30.58 10.55
N LEU A 422 9.25 -29.73 9.57
CA LEU A 422 10.55 -29.07 9.54
C LEU A 422 10.76 -28.18 10.77
N GLY A 423 9.73 -27.46 11.22
CA GLY A 423 9.78 -26.69 12.46
C GLY A 423 10.04 -27.53 13.70
N ALA A 424 9.46 -28.74 13.78
CA ALA A 424 9.78 -29.70 14.84
C ALA A 424 11.24 -30.18 14.74
N ALA A 425 11.72 -30.54 13.55
CA ALA A 425 13.13 -30.90 13.35
C ALA A 425 14.08 -29.76 13.77
N LEU A 426 13.75 -28.51 13.41
CA LEU A 426 14.52 -27.32 13.81
C LEU A 426 14.60 -27.15 15.34
N ILE A 427 13.53 -27.49 16.07
CA ILE A 427 13.54 -27.50 17.55
C ILE A 427 14.50 -28.57 18.08
N SER A 428 14.56 -29.73 17.44
CA SER A 428 15.47 -30.82 17.83
C SER A 428 16.94 -30.56 17.47
N GLU A 429 17.20 -29.73 16.46
CA GLU A 429 18.57 -29.30 16.10
C GLU A 429 19.10 -28.27 17.10
N TRP A 430 18.34 -27.20 17.35
CA TRP A 430 18.78 -26.15 18.27
C TRP A 430 18.68 -26.55 19.74
N LYS A 431 17.76 -27.45 20.10
CA LYS A 431 17.57 -27.96 21.46
C LYS A 431 17.39 -26.82 22.48
N THR A 432 16.63 -25.80 22.12
CA THR A 432 16.36 -24.62 22.96
C THR A 432 14.88 -24.47 23.27
N LYS A 433 14.56 -23.78 24.35
CA LYS A 433 13.18 -23.38 24.66
C LYS A 433 12.58 -22.56 23.52
N THR A 434 11.44 -23.02 23.01
CA THR A 434 10.86 -22.50 21.76
C THR A 434 9.44 -21.99 21.95
N ILE A 435 9.16 -20.80 21.42
CA ILE A 435 7.82 -20.26 21.25
C ILE A 435 7.43 -20.28 19.78
N ILE A 436 6.26 -20.84 19.46
CA ILE A 436 5.73 -20.91 18.10
C ILE A 436 4.53 -19.98 18.02
N LEU A 437 4.62 -18.98 17.15
CA LEU A 437 3.57 -17.99 16.94
C LEU A 437 2.68 -18.38 15.78
N VAL A 438 1.38 -18.50 16.05
CA VAL A 438 0.33 -18.79 15.06
C VAL A 438 -0.77 -17.73 15.12
N HIS A 439 -1.54 -17.55 14.06
CA HIS A 439 -2.57 -16.51 13.98
C HIS A 439 -4.01 -17.04 14.13
N ASN A 440 -4.21 -18.36 14.12
CA ASN A 440 -5.53 -18.95 14.26
C ASN A 440 -5.49 -20.26 15.06
N ARG A 441 -6.66 -20.70 15.52
CA ARG A 441 -6.79 -21.87 16.38
C ARG A 441 -6.53 -23.20 15.65
N GLN A 442 -6.86 -23.29 14.36
CA GLN A 442 -6.62 -24.51 13.59
C GLN A 442 -5.12 -24.80 13.48
N LEU A 443 -4.32 -23.78 13.18
CA LEU A 443 -2.86 -23.89 13.17
C LEU A 443 -2.32 -24.22 14.55
N LEU A 444 -2.86 -23.62 15.61
CA LEU A 444 -2.47 -23.96 16.97
C LEU A 444 -2.68 -25.46 17.25
N ASP A 445 -3.87 -25.97 16.96
CA ASP A 445 -4.22 -27.38 17.17
C ASP A 445 -3.32 -28.29 16.31
N GLN A 446 -3.06 -27.91 15.05
CA GLN A 446 -2.16 -28.62 14.13
C GLN A 446 -0.72 -28.69 14.64
N TRP A 447 -0.16 -27.58 15.13
CA TRP A 447 1.20 -27.57 15.69
C TRP A 447 1.29 -28.45 16.93
N LEU A 448 0.31 -28.40 17.83
CA LEU A 448 0.30 -29.26 19.02
C LEU A 448 0.32 -30.74 18.65
N ASP A 449 -0.50 -31.16 17.68
CA ASP A 449 -0.52 -32.54 17.19
C ASP A 449 0.85 -32.96 16.63
N ARG A 450 1.42 -32.14 15.72
CA ARG A 450 2.70 -32.44 15.07
C ARG A 450 3.86 -32.47 16.06
N LEU A 451 3.92 -31.55 17.03
CA LEU A 451 4.98 -31.54 18.04
C LEU A 451 4.90 -32.79 18.93
N ASN A 452 3.71 -33.18 19.39
CA ASN A 452 3.54 -34.38 20.21
C ASN A 452 3.83 -35.67 19.43
N HIS A 453 3.61 -35.68 18.11
CA HIS A 453 3.89 -36.84 17.27
C HIS A 453 5.38 -36.99 16.94
N PHE A 454 6.06 -35.89 16.63
CA PHE A 454 7.42 -35.91 16.09
C PHE A 454 8.53 -35.63 17.10
N LEU A 455 8.22 -35.10 18.29
CA LEU A 455 9.22 -34.80 19.31
C LEU A 455 9.12 -35.75 20.50
N THR A 456 10.28 -36.23 20.96
CA THR A 456 10.43 -36.96 22.22
C THR A 456 11.25 -36.10 23.18
N PHE A 457 10.84 -36.02 24.44
CA PHE A 457 11.50 -35.19 25.45
C PHE A 457 12.02 -36.06 26.60
N GLU A 458 13.22 -35.75 27.07
CA GLU A 458 13.80 -36.28 28.31
C GLU A 458 13.89 -35.17 29.37
N GLU A 459 12.74 -34.54 29.62
CA GLU A 459 12.59 -33.41 30.56
C GLU A 459 11.57 -33.77 31.66
N GLU A 460 11.49 -32.94 32.69
CA GLU A 460 10.37 -33.02 33.65
C GLU A 460 9.11 -32.44 33.03
N GLU A 461 7.97 -33.14 33.18
CA GLU A 461 6.69 -32.65 32.67
C GLU A 461 6.25 -31.41 33.43
N ALA A 462 5.87 -30.36 32.69
CA ALA A 462 5.30 -29.19 33.32
C ALA A 462 3.93 -29.53 33.93
N THR A 463 3.65 -29.03 35.13
CA THR A 463 2.35 -29.17 35.79
C THR A 463 1.72 -27.81 36.08
N ARG A 464 0.41 -27.81 36.32
CA ARG A 464 -0.36 -26.63 36.73
C ARG A 464 -1.39 -27.01 37.78
N TYR A 465 -1.78 -26.05 38.59
CA TYR A 465 -2.88 -26.21 39.53
C TYR A 465 -4.19 -25.65 38.97
N THR A 466 -5.29 -26.38 39.15
CA THR A 466 -6.64 -25.86 38.87
C THR A 466 -7.05 -24.82 39.91
N ALA A 467 -8.13 -24.06 39.66
CA ALA A 467 -8.70 -23.16 40.67
C ALA A 467 -9.11 -23.88 41.97
N SER A 468 -9.33 -25.19 41.90
CA SER A 468 -9.62 -26.06 43.06
C SER A 468 -8.35 -26.65 43.71
N GLY A 469 -7.15 -26.19 43.35
CA GLY A 469 -5.87 -26.66 43.88
C GLY A 469 -5.42 -28.05 43.39
N ARG A 470 -6.09 -28.66 42.40
CA ARG A 470 -5.68 -29.97 41.88
C ARG A 470 -4.54 -29.81 40.87
N GLU A 471 -3.48 -30.57 41.05
CA GLU A 471 -2.40 -30.65 40.08
C GLU A 471 -2.85 -31.35 38.79
N LYS A 472 -2.46 -30.78 37.66
CA LYS A 472 -2.67 -31.33 36.32
C LYS A 472 -1.40 -31.19 35.51
N VAL A 473 -1.00 -32.28 34.89
CA VAL A 473 0.09 -32.30 33.91
C VAL A 473 -0.31 -31.49 32.68
N ILE A 474 0.58 -30.59 32.25
CA ILE A 474 0.58 -29.94 30.94
C ILE A 474 1.33 -30.82 29.94
N GLY A 475 2.45 -31.40 30.37
CA GLY A 475 3.39 -32.16 29.54
C GLY A 475 4.54 -31.28 29.04
N TYR A 476 5.14 -31.68 27.92
CA TYR A 476 6.30 -30.98 27.34
C TYR A 476 5.94 -29.85 26.37
N VAL A 477 4.72 -29.89 25.83
CA VAL A 477 4.24 -28.92 24.85
C VAL A 477 3.02 -28.19 25.42
N GLY A 478 3.14 -26.88 25.59
CA GLY A 478 2.04 -26.05 26.10
C GLY A 478 1.36 -25.22 25.01
N GLN A 479 0.31 -24.51 25.40
CA GLN A 479 -0.47 -23.65 24.52
C GLN A 479 -0.95 -22.37 25.21
N TYR A 480 -0.94 -21.27 24.45
CA TYR A 480 -1.52 -20.00 24.91
C TYR A 480 -2.43 -19.41 23.83
N GLY A 481 -3.74 -19.66 23.95
CA GLY A 481 -4.72 -19.19 22.98
C GLY A 481 -6.17 -19.43 23.40
N GLY A 482 -7.01 -18.41 23.25
CA GLY A 482 -8.43 -18.51 23.58
C GLY A 482 -8.65 -18.82 25.06
N THR A 483 -9.31 -19.95 25.36
CA THR A 483 -9.63 -20.38 26.73
C THR A 483 -8.54 -21.20 27.41
N LYS A 484 -7.59 -21.76 26.65
CA LYS A 484 -6.47 -22.55 27.20
C LYS A 484 -5.21 -21.69 27.23
N LYS A 485 -4.63 -21.53 28.41
CA LYS A 485 -3.48 -20.64 28.66
C LYS A 485 -2.53 -21.33 29.62
N TRP A 486 -1.89 -22.40 29.15
CA TRP A 486 -1.04 -23.26 29.96
C TRP A 486 0.27 -23.45 29.20
N LEU A 487 1.36 -22.95 29.76
CA LEU A 487 2.67 -22.99 29.13
C LEU A 487 3.51 -24.07 29.79
N SER A 488 4.19 -24.88 28.98
CA SER A 488 5.18 -25.85 29.43
C SER A 488 6.50 -25.17 29.81
N LYS A 489 6.79 -24.02 29.20
CA LYS A 489 8.10 -23.32 29.25
C LYS A 489 9.25 -24.14 28.67
N LEU A 490 8.93 -25.14 27.83
CA LEU A 490 9.85 -25.91 27.00
C LEU A 490 9.57 -25.60 25.53
N VAL A 491 8.45 -26.08 25.00
CA VAL A 491 7.98 -25.77 23.63
C VAL A 491 6.52 -25.35 23.72
N ASP A 492 6.19 -24.14 23.30
CA ASP A 492 4.84 -23.60 23.47
C ASP A 492 4.28 -23.00 22.20
N VAL A 493 3.02 -23.34 21.88
CA VAL A 493 2.30 -22.81 20.73
C VAL A 493 1.36 -21.69 21.17
N VAL A 494 1.57 -20.48 20.65
CA VAL A 494 0.94 -19.26 21.14
C VAL A 494 0.22 -18.53 20.01
N MET A 495 -1.05 -18.17 20.24
CA MET A 495 -1.76 -17.29 19.31
C MET A 495 -1.30 -15.85 19.48
N ILE A 496 -0.83 -15.23 18.40
CA ILE A 496 -0.26 -13.87 18.39
C ILE A 496 -1.23 -12.84 19.01
N GLN A 497 -2.53 -12.93 18.71
CA GLN A 497 -3.53 -11.99 19.24
C GLN A 497 -3.75 -12.15 20.75
N SER A 498 -3.48 -13.34 21.30
CA SER A 498 -3.55 -13.57 22.75
C SER A 498 -2.31 -13.03 23.44
N LEU A 499 -1.14 -13.16 22.81
CA LEU A 499 0.13 -12.63 23.30
C LEU A 499 0.16 -11.09 23.28
N PHE A 500 -0.34 -10.47 22.20
CA PHE A 500 -0.41 -9.01 22.08
C PHE A 500 -1.28 -8.34 23.16
N LYS A 501 -2.28 -9.06 23.69
CA LYS A 501 -3.16 -8.57 24.77
C LYS A 501 -2.57 -8.77 26.17
N LEU A 502 -1.43 -9.45 26.29
CA LEU A 502 -0.77 -9.67 27.57
C LEU A 502 -0.04 -8.38 27.98
N GLU A 503 -0.39 -7.81 29.14
CA GLU A 503 0.25 -6.58 29.64
C GLU A 503 1.77 -6.73 29.82
N ASN A 504 2.25 -7.94 30.10
CA ASN A 504 3.66 -8.24 30.31
C ASN A 504 4.19 -9.28 29.30
N SER A 505 3.91 -9.08 28.00
CA SER A 505 4.38 -9.97 26.92
C SER A 505 5.90 -10.17 26.92
N GLN A 506 6.68 -9.15 27.29
CA GLN A 506 8.14 -9.23 27.32
C GLN A 506 8.66 -10.28 28.31
N SER A 507 8.13 -10.33 29.53
CA SER A 507 8.59 -11.31 30.52
C SER A 507 8.38 -12.75 30.06
N LEU A 508 7.26 -13.01 29.38
CA LEU A 508 6.99 -14.31 28.77
C LEU A 508 7.94 -14.60 27.61
N LEU A 509 8.14 -13.64 26.71
CA LEU A 509 9.04 -13.81 25.56
C LEU A 509 10.49 -14.07 25.99
N ASP A 510 10.95 -13.44 27.07
CA ASP A 510 12.30 -13.60 27.61
C ASP A 510 12.55 -15.01 28.19
N GLU A 511 11.52 -15.84 28.38
CA GLU A 511 11.66 -17.26 28.78
C GLU A 511 12.08 -18.19 27.64
N TYR A 512 12.02 -17.72 26.39
CA TYR A 512 12.32 -18.52 25.19
C TYR A 512 13.56 -17.99 24.46
N GLU A 513 14.31 -18.90 23.86
CA GLU A 513 15.51 -18.57 23.08
C GLU A 513 15.26 -18.69 21.57
N MET A 514 14.31 -19.54 21.14
CA MET A 514 13.87 -19.63 19.76
C MET A 514 12.43 -19.18 19.57
N MET A 515 12.17 -18.42 18.52
CA MET A 515 10.83 -18.10 18.04
C MET A 515 10.64 -18.62 16.61
N ILE A 516 9.55 -19.35 16.38
CA ILE A 516 9.12 -19.75 15.04
C ILE A 516 7.79 -19.04 14.75
N VAL A 517 7.73 -18.26 13.68
CA VAL A 517 6.51 -17.56 13.25
C VAL A 517 5.91 -18.31 12.06
N ASP A 518 4.77 -18.96 12.27
CA ASP A 518 4.05 -19.64 11.19
C ASP A 518 3.16 -18.66 10.42
N GLU A 519 3.08 -18.85 9.11
CA GLU A 519 2.52 -17.90 8.16
C GLU A 519 3.07 -16.48 8.39
N CYS A 520 4.40 -16.37 8.48
CA CYS A 520 5.11 -15.14 8.86
C CYS A 520 4.88 -13.95 7.92
N HIS A 521 4.26 -14.16 6.75
CA HIS A 521 3.81 -13.10 5.87
C HIS A 521 2.82 -12.12 6.54
N HIS A 522 2.14 -12.57 7.62
CA HIS A 522 1.28 -11.73 8.46
C HIS A 522 2.04 -10.72 9.34
N VAL A 523 3.36 -10.87 9.52
CA VAL A 523 4.20 -9.95 10.33
C VAL A 523 4.17 -8.51 9.82
N SER A 524 3.87 -8.32 8.54
CA SER A 524 3.64 -6.99 7.95
C SER A 524 2.42 -6.22 8.51
N ALA A 525 1.61 -6.82 9.39
CA ALA A 525 0.59 -6.12 10.17
C ALA A 525 1.17 -5.60 11.49
N LEU A 526 0.86 -4.36 11.86
CA LEU A 526 1.42 -3.66 13.03
C LEU A 526 1.37 -4.47 14.34
N MET A 527 0.25 -5.17 14.60
CA MET A 527 0.11 -6.02 15.80
C MET A 527 1.16 -7.14 15.83
N PHE A 528 1.37 -7.81 14.70
CA PHE A 528 2.27 -8.95 14.59
C PHE A 528 3.72 -8.48 14.63
N GLU A 529 4.01 -7.41 13.91
CA GLU A 529 5.30 -6.75 13.94
C GLU A 529 5.74 -6.40 15.37
N LYS A 530 4.86 -5.77 16.15
CA LYS A 530 5.17 -5.37 17.54
C LYS A 530 5.55 -6.56 18.42
N VAL A 531 4.88 -7.70 18.26
CA VAL A 531 5.20 -8.92 19.02
C VAL A 531 6.56 -9.48 18.61
N VAL A 532 6.82 -9.60 17.30
CA VAL A 532 8.09 -10.13 16.79
C VAL A 532 9.27 -9.22 17.16
N ALA A 533 9.08 -7.89 17.09
CA ALA A 533 10.11 -6.91 17.41
C ALA A 533 10.53 -6.88 18.91
N GLN A 534 9.71 -7.44 19.80
CA GLN A 534 10.02 -7.58 21.23
C GLN A 534 10.91 -8.79 21.54
N PHE A 535 11.01 -9.75 20.62
CA PHE A 535 11.67 -11.02 20.89
C PHE A 535 13.20 -10.88 20.96
N ARG A 536 13.76 -11.15 22.15
CA ARG A 536 15.20 -11.05 22.44
C ARG A 536 15.97 -12.36 22.31
N GLY A 537 15.28 -13.48 22.07
CA GLY A 537 15.92 -14.78 21.95
C GLY A 537 16.83 -14.87 20.72
N LYS A 538 17.81 -15.76 20.81
CA LYS A 538 18.87 -15.95 19.82
C LYS A 538 18.32 -16.28 18.43
N TYR A 539 17.39 -17.24 18.33
CA TYR A 539 16.95 -17.80 17.05
C TYR A 539 15.55 -17.31 16.63
N LEU A 540 15.40 -16.80 15.41
CA LEU A 540 14.09 -16.32 14.90
C LEU A 540 13.84 -16.77 13.47
N TYR A 541 12.88 -17.67 13.30
CA TYR A 541 12.55 -18.23 12.01
C TYR A 541 11.12 -17.91 11.60
N GLY A 542 10.91 -17.68 10.31
CA GLY A 542 9.57 -17.52 9.73
C GLY A 542 9.28 -18.61 8.71
N LEU A 543 8.10 -19.21 8.78
CA LEU A 543 7.64 -20.22 7.83
C LEU A 543 6.48 -19.63 7.01
N THR A 544 6.58 -19.65 5.67
CA THR A 544 5.50 -19.11 4.82
C THR A 544 5.47 -19.78 3.45
N ALA A 545 4.27 -19.93 2.89
CA ALA A 545 4.11 -20.28 1.47
C ALA A 545 4.25 -19.07 0.55
N THR A 546 4.13 -17.86 1.07
CA THR A 546 4.06 -16.65 0.26
C THR A 546 4.73 -15.49 1.00
N PRO A 547 6.05 -15.26 0.80
CA PRO A 547 6.74 -14.14 1.43
C PRO A 547 6.23 -12.78 0.91
N GLU A 548 5.71 -12.72 -0.32
CA GLU A 548 5.13 -11.52 -0.93
C GLU A 548 3.68 -11.23 -0.46
N ARG A 549 3.39 -9.98 -0.07
CA ARG A 549 2.02 -9.52 0.28
C ARG A 549 1.47 -8.50 -0.74
N LYS A 550 0.14 -8.40 -0.81
CA LYS A 550 -0.59 -7.44 -1.68
C LYS A 550 -0.32 -5.96 -1.38
N ASN A 551 0.17 -5.64 -0.19
CA ASN A 551 0.21 -4.28 0.33
C ASN A 551 1.59 -3.61 0.20
N GLY A 552 2.59 -4.26 -0.41
CA GLY A 552 3.97 -3.76 -0.55
C GLY A 552 4.70 -3.57 0.80
N HIS A 553 4.20 -4.20 1.86
CA HIS A 553 4.77 -4.17 3.22
C HIS A 553 5.57 -5.45 3.52
N GLU A 554 5.86 -6.28 2.52
CA GLU A 554 6.76 -7.43 2.65
C GLU A 554 8.16 -7.09 3.21
N PRO A 555 8.74 -5.88 3.00
CA PRO A 555 10.03 -5.54 3.63
C PRO A 555 10.02 -5.69 5.15
N ILE A 556 8.87 -5.51 5.81
CA ILE A 556 8.74 -5.68 7.27
C ILE A 556 9.12 -7.11 7.69
N VAL A 557 8.73 -8.13 6.92
CA VAL A 557 9.03 -9.53 7.25
C VAL A 557 10.54 -9.76 7.19
N PHE A 558 11.18 -9.33 6.10
CA PHE A 558 12.62 -9.49 5.89
C PHE A 558 13.45 -8.71 6.91
N GLN A 559 13.05 -7.46 7.21
CA GLN A 559 13.78 -6.63 8.17
C GLN A 559 13.60 -7.11 9.61
N ARG A 560 12.43 -7.66 9.99
CA ARG A 560 12.20 -8.15 11.37
C ARG A 560 12.76 -9.55 11.59
N ILE A 561 12.59 -10.47 10.64
CA ILE A 561 12.98 -11.88 10.78
C ILE A 561 14.34 -12.14 10.13
N GLY A 562 14.48 -11.84 8.85
CA GLY A 562 15.69 -12.13 8.07
C GLY A 562 15.35 -12.46 6.62
N GLU A 563 16.38 -12.75 5.82
CA GLU A 563 16.22 -13.13 4.42
C GLU A 563 15.66 -14.55 4.25
N ILE A 564 15.37 -14.93 3.00
CA ILE A 564 14.97 -16.30 2.67
C ILE A 564 16.21 -17.18 2.65
N LEU A 565 16.26 -18.15 3.57
CA LEU A 565 17.38 -19.10 3.66
C LEU A 565 17.17 -20.28 2.71
N HIS A 566 15.92 -20.71 2.53
CA HIS A 566 15.58 -21.82 1.65
C HIS A 566 14.27 -21.56 0.92
N THR A 567 14.26 -21.85 -0.38
CA THR A 567 13.04 -21.92 -1.20
C THR A 567 12.84 -23.34 -1.66
N ALA A 568 11.81 -24.00 -1.13
CA ALA A 568 11.43 -25.33 -1.57
C ALA A 568 10.53 -25.20 -2.81
N ASP A 569 11.06 -25.64 -3.95
CA ASP A 569 10.30 -25.72 -5.20
C ASP A 569 9.25 -26.83 -5.13
N LYS A 570 8.32 -26.77 -6.09
CA LYS A 570 7.20 -27.71 -6.17
C LYS A 570 7.67 -29.15 -6.21
N ARG A 571 7.17 -29.97 -5.28
CA ARG A 571 7.15 -31.42 -5.46
C ARG A 571 6.41 -31.74 -6.76
N GLU A 572 7.03 -32.56 -7.61
CA GLU A 572 6.30 -33.24 -8.68
C GLU A 572 5.18 -34.04 -8.02
N THR A 573 3.94 -33.74 -8.40
CA THR A 573 2.78 -34.49 -7.91
C THR A 573 2.40 -35.51 -8.97
N ASP A 574 2.18 -36.75 -8.58
CA ASP A 574 1.85 -37.85 -9.51
C ASP A 574 0.43 -37.76 -10.11
N PHE A 575 -0.35 -36.73 -9.74
CA PHE A 575 -1.70 -36.52 -10.25
C PHE A 575 -1.78 -35.45 -11.35
N LYS A 576 -2.70 -35.68 -12.31
CA LYS A 576 -3.05 -34.69 -13.34
C LYS A 576 -3.87 -33.55 -12.71
N ARG A 577 -3.75 -32.34 -13.26
CA ARG A 577 -4.46 -31.13 -12.80
C ARG A 577 -5.37 -30.58 -13.89
N GLN A 578 -6.67 -30.53 -13.62
CA GLN A 578 -7.70 -30.10 -14.57
C GLN A 578 -8.47 -28.89 -14.06
N LEU A 579 -8.66 -27.90 -14.91
CA LEU A 579 -9.45 -26.70 -14.66
C LEU A 579 -10.68 -26.70 -15.58
N GLN A 580 -11.86 -26.56 -15.00
CA GLN A 580 -13.11 -26.39 -15.74
C GLN A 580 -13.60 -24.96 -15.54
N LEU A 581 -13.66 -24.21 -16.64
CA LEU A 581 -14.21 -22.85 -16.63
C LEU A 581 -15.69 -22.89 -16.97
N ARG A 582 -16.50 -22.19 -16.18
CA ARG A 582 -17.95 -22.08 -16.37
C ARG A 582 -18.32 -20.62 -16.54
N PHE A 583 -18.49 -20.18 -17.79
CA PHE A 583 -18.97 -18.83 -18.08
C PHE A 583 -20.44 -18.71 -17.68
N THR A 584 -20.76 -17.76 -16.82
CA THR A 584 -22.09 -17.60 -16.25
C THR A 584 -22.83 -16.46 -16.92
N SER A 585 -24.16 -16.55 -16.94
CA SER A 585 -25.04 -15.45 -17.35
C SER A 585 -25.29 -14.43 -16.22
N PHE A 586 -24.53 -14.51 -15.11
CA PHE A 586 -24.73 -13.66 -13.94
C PHE A 586 -24.51 -12.19 -14.29
N GLY A 587 -25.50 -11.35 -13.99
CA GLY A 587 -25.45 -9.91 -14.26
C GLY A 587 -25.77 -9.47 -15.69
N HIS A 588 -26.06 -10.42 -16.60
CA HIS A 588 -26.39 -10.14 -18.00
C HIS A 588 -27.63 -9.22 -18.13
N LEU A 589 -28.74 -9.55 -17.44
CA LEU A 589 -30.00 -8.80 -17.56
C LEU A 589 -30.14 -7.60 -16.59
N GLU A 590 -29.16 -7.39 -15.71
CA GLU A 590 -29.26 -6.42 -14.61
C GLU A 590 -28.13 -5.36 -14.67
N ILE A 591 -27.90 -4.79 -15.87
CA ILE A 591 -26.77 -3.88 -16.18
C ILE A 591 -26.71 -2.66 -15.24
N GLU A 592 -27.85 -2.11 -14.82
CA GLU A 592 -27.87 -0.98 -13.89
C GLU A 592 -27.39 -1.39 -12.50
N LYS A 593 -27.82 -2.57 -12.03
CA LYS A 593 -27.41 -3.12 -10.74
C LYS A 593 -25.94 -3.51 -10.75
N THR A 594 -25.40 -4.04 -11.86
CA THR A 594 -23.96 -4.33 -11.96
C THR A 594 -23.10 -3.06 -11.92
N LYS A 595 -23.61 -1.94 -12.43
CA LYS A 595 -22.94 -0.62 -12.36
C LYS A 595 -23.02 0.02 -10.97
N ALA A 596 -24.15 -0.15 -10.26
CA ALA A 596 -24.39 0.49 -8.97
C ALA A 596 -23.88 -0.30 -7.76
N SER A 597 -23.66 -1.61 -7.90
CA SER A 597 -23.35 -2.49 -6.77
C SER A 597 -21.89 -2.39 -6.32
N ASN A 598 -21.68 -2.21 -5.01
CA ASN A 598 -20.38 -2.42 -4.38
C ASN A 598 -20.11 -3.93 -4.15
N PHE A 599 -18.89 -4.30 -3.74
CA PHE A 599 -18.52 -5.71 -3.59
C PHE A 599 -19.37 -6.48 -2.56
N ILE A 600 -19.86 -5.80 -1.53
CA ILE A 600 -20.71 -6.41 -0.49
C ILE A 600 -22.05 -6.82 -1.11
N GLN A 601 -22.68 -5.88 -1.84
CA GLN A 601 -23.94 -6.11 -2.54
C GLN A 601 -23.80 -7.19 -3.64
N LEU A 602 -22.70 -7.16 -4.41
CA LEU A 602 -22.41 -8.20 -5.41
C LEU A 602 -22.28 -9.58 -4.76
N SER A 603 -21.61 -9.68 -3.61
CA SER A 603 -21.43 -10.96 -2.90
C SER A 603 -22.76 -11.54 -2.41
N ASP A 604 -23.69 -10.70 -1.97
CA ASP A 604 -25.02 -11.13 -1.51
C ASP A 604 -25.92 -11.55 -2.68
N TRP A 605 -25.80 -10.86 -3.82
CA TRP A 605 -26.49 -11.24 -5.05
C TRP A 605 -25.97 -12.56 -5.62
N ILE A 606 -24.64 -12.76 -5.69
CA ILE A 606 -24.05 -14.04 -6.14
C ILE A 606 -24.54 -15.21 -5.27
N ALA A 607 -24.64 -14.99 -3.95
CA ALA A 607 -25.08 -16.02 -3.02
C ALA A 607 -26.51 -16.50 -3.29
N THR A 608 -27.37 -15.65 -3.87
CA THR A 608 -28.80 -15.90 -4.07
C THR A 608 -29.20 -16.07 -5.53
N ASP A 609 -28.26 -15.98 -6.47
CA ASP A 609 -28.55 -16.12 -7.90
C ASP A 609 -28.92 -17.57 -8.26
N SER A 610 -30.18 -17.76 -8.66
CA SER A 610 -30.74 -19.09 -8.93
C SER A 610 -30.08 -19.77 -10.12
N ALA A 611 -29.90 -19.06 -11.25
CA ALA A 611 -29.34 -19.63 -12.46
C ALA A 611 -27.89 -20.12 -12.23
N ARG A 612 -27.08 -19.30 -11.57
CA ARG A 612 -25.70 -19.63 -11.22
C ARG A 612 -25.62 -20.77 -10.20
N ASN A 613 -26.46 -20.78 -9.16
CA ASN A 613 -26.48 -21.85 -8.17
C ASN A 613 -26.95 -23.19 -8.78
N GLN A 614 -27.88 -23.17 -9.75
CA GLN A 614 -28.29 -24.38 -10.49
C GLN A 614 -27.17 -24.92 -11.38
N LEU A 615 -26.39 -24.05 -12.02
CA LEU A 615 -25.20 -24.47 -12.77
C LEU A 615 -24.18 -25.14 -11.85
N ILE A 616 -23.90 -24.53 -10.70
CA ILE A 616 -22.99 -25.09 -9.69
C ILE A 616 -23.51 -26.45 -9.17
N LEU A 617 -24.80 -26.55 -8.88
CA LEU A 617 -25.42 -27.79 -8.43
C LEU A 617 -25.25 -28.91 -9.48
N LYS A 618 -25.46 -28.61 -10.76
CA LYS A 618 -25.26 -29.57 -11.85
C LYS A 618 -23.83 -30.11 -11.85
N ASP A 619 -22.84 -29.24 -11.71
CA ASP A 619 -21.44 -29.64 -11.66
C ASP A 619 -21.13 -30.45 -10.38
N ILE A 620 -21.68 -30.07 -9.22
CA ILE A 620 -21.55 -30.86 -7.97
C ILE A 620 -22.09 -32.28 -8.19
N LEU A 621 -23.31 -32.42 -8.72
CA LEU A 621 -23.95 -33.72 -8.94
C LEU A 621 -23.16 -34.60 -9.90
N ALA A 622 -22.58 -34.02 -10.96
CA ALA A 622 -21.72 -34.75 -11.88
C ALA A 622 -20.47 -35.31 -11.18
N GLN A 623 -19.88 -34.56 -10.25
CA GLN A 623 -18.71 -35.01 -9.50
C GLN A 623 -19.07 -36.02 -8.40
N VAL A 624 -20.24 -35.89 -7.77
CA VAL A 624 -20.78 -36.89 -6.83
C VAL A 624 -21.00 -38.22 -7.55
N ALA A 625 -21.53 -38.21 -8.78
CA ALA A 625 -21.71 -39.41 -9.59
C ALA A 625 -20.38 -40.12 -9.96
N GLU A 626 -19.27 -39.38 -9.97
CA GLU A 626 -17.92 -39.93 -10.14
C GLU A 626 -17.27 -40.41 -8.82
N GLY A 627 -17.97 -40.33 -7.68
CA GLY A 627 -17.47 -40.74 -6.37
C GLY A 627 -16.37 -39.83 -5.81
N ARG A 628 -16.32 -38.57 -6.23
CA ARG A 628 -15.25 -37.61 -5.86
C ARG A 628 -15.39 -37.07 -4.44
N ASN A 629 -14.27 -36.61 -3.89
CA ASN A 629 -14.22 -35.91 -2.60
C ASN A 629 -14.16 -34.39 -2.85
N ILE A 630 -15.32 -33.74 -2.71
CA ILE A 630 -15.57 -32.41 -3.24
C ILE A 630 -15.55 -31.36 -2.13
N LEU A 631 -14.77 -30.30 -2.31
CA LEU A 631 -14.79 -29.10 -1.49
C LEU A 631 -15.48 -27.96 -2.25
N VAL A 632 -16.62 -27.48 -1.76
CA VAL A 632 -17.32 -26.31 -2.30
C VAL A 632 -17.02 -25.08 -1.45
N LEU A 633 -16.32 -24.11 -2.04
CA LEU A 633 -15.97 -22.86 -1.38
C LEU A 633 -16.93 -21.74 -1.74
N VAL A 634 -17.60 -21.21 -0.72
CA VAL A 634 -18.49 -20.03 -0.83
C VAL A 634 -17.94 -18.85 -0.02
N ASN A 635 -18.49 -17.66 -0.26
CA ASN A 635 -18.14 -16.45 0.52
C ASN A 635 -19.14 -16.13 1.65
N ARG A 636 -20.39 -16.60 1.53
CA ARG A 636 -21.49 -16.28 2.45
C ARG A 636 -22.11 -17.55 3.01
N ILE A 637 -22.47 -17.53 4.29
CA ILE A 637 -23.19 -18.64 4.94
C ILE A 637 -24.55 -18.86 4.27
N GLN A 638 -25.22 -17.78 3.84
CA GLN A 638 -26.49 -17.87 3.12
C GLN A 638 -26.43 -18.77 1.87
N GLN A 639 -25.28 -18.80 1.17
CA GLN A 639 -25.12 -19.68 0.00
C GLN A 639 -24.93 -21.15 0.41
N ILE A 640 -24.37 -21.41 1.60
CA ILE A 640 -24.33 -22.76 2.18
C ILE A 640 -25.75 -23.26 2.39
N ASP A 641 -26.61 -22.44 3.01
CA ASP A 641 -28.01 -22.79 3.29
C ASP A 641 -28.77 -23.12 1.97
N VAL A 642 -28.48 -22.38 0.89
CA VAL A 642 -29.03 -22.66 -0.44
C VAL A 642 -28.56 -24.01 -0.99
N PHE A 643 -27.25 -24.29 -0.96
CA PHE A 643 -26.72 -25.56 -1.46
C PHE A 643 -27.14 -26.75 -0.62
N GLU A 644 -27.22 -26.61 0.70
CA GLU A 644 -27.73 -27.65 1.60
C GLU A 644 -29.16 -28.06 1.21
N LYS A 645 -30.04 -27.07 1.00
CA LYS A 645 -31.41 -27.32 0.55
C LYS A 645 -31.44 -28.00 -0.83
N LEU A 646 -30.68 -27.46 -1.80
CA LEU A 646 -30.67 -27.99 -3.17
C LEU A 646 -30.10 -29.41 -3.26
N LEU A 647 -29.06 -29.74 -2.49
CA LEU A 647 -28.47 -31.07 -2.44
C LEU A 647 -29.40 -32.09 -1.78
N LYS A 648 -30.10 -31.68 -0.72
CA LYS A 648 -31.12 -32.50 -0.06
C LYS A 648 -32.31 -32.81 -0.98
N GLU A 649 -32.77 -31.82 -1.75
CA GLU A 649 -33.82 -32.02 -2.78
C GLU A 649 -33.39 -32.97 -3.91
N LYS A 650 -32.08 -33.20 -4.06
CA LYS A 650 -31.49 -34.12 -5.05
C LYS A 650 -30.99 -35.43 -4.42
N GLU A 651 -31.38 -35.71 -3.18
CA GLU A 651 -31.07 -36.95 -2.48
C GLU A 651 -29.55 -37.21 -2.34
N VAL A 652 -28.76 -36.14 -2.21
CA VAL A 652 -27.33 -36.24 -1.88
C VAL A 652 -27.18 -36.27 -0.36
N ASP A 653 -27.12 -37.47 0.22
CA ASP A 653 -27.05 -37.66 1.67
C ASP A 653 -25.66 -37.36 2.25
N ASP A 654 -24.60 -37.54 1.48
CA ASP A 654 -23.19 -37.34 1.90
C ASP A 654 -22.73 -35.89 1.77
N CYS A 655 -23.54 -34.95 2.27
CA CYS A 655 -23.25 -33.53 2.28
C CYS A 655 -22.96 -33.05 3.71
N TYR A 656 -21.77 -32.47 3.90
CA TYR A 656 -21.27 -32.00 5.18
C TYR A 656 -20.96 -30.52 5.15
N ILE A 657 -21.15 -29.84 6.28
CA ILE A 657 -20.98 -28.39 6.39
C ILE A 657 -19.99 -28.05 7.49
N ILE A 658 -18.97 -27.27 7.14
CA ILE A 658 -18.07 -26.67 8.11
C ILE A 658 -18.09 -25.16 7.91
N SER A 659 -18.55 -24.43 8.93
CA SER A 659 -18.54 -22.97 8.93
C SER A 659 -18.00 -22.40 10.24
N GLY A 660 -17.82 -21.09 10.31
CA GLY A 660 -17.45 -20.41 11.56
C GLY A 660 -18.48 -20.56 12.70
N LYS A 661 -19.69 -21.07 12.41
CA LYS A 661 -20.73 -21.36 13.42
C LYS A 661 -20.63 -22.78 14.01
N THR A 662 -19.96 -23.71 13.32
CA THR A 662 -19.85 -25.11 13.76
C THR A 662 -19.02 -25.21 15.04
N LYS A 663 -19.50 -25.91 16.07
CA LYS A 663 -18.77 -26.02 17.34
C LYS A 663 -17.51 -26.87 17.14
N VAL A 664 -16.47 -26.60 17.94
CA VAL A 664 -15.17 -27.29 17.84
C VAL A 664 -15.31 -28.82 17.96
N ARG A 665 -16.13 -29.32 18.90
CA ARG A 665 -16.34 -30.77 19.08
C ARG A 665 -17.03 -31.42 17.88
N GLU A 666 -18.11 -30.82 17.39
CA GLU A 666 -18.85 -31.28 16.21
C GLU A 666 -17.94 -31.31 14.99
N ARG A 667 -17.09 -30.30 14.83
CA ARG A 667 -16.09 -30.24 13.76
C ARG A 667 -15.07 -31.37 13.85
N THR A 668 -14.46 -31.59 15.01
CA THR A 668 -13.44 -32.63 15.17
C THR A 668 -14.02 -34.00 14.85
N SER A 669 -15.21 -34.31 15.40
CA SER A 669 -15.93 -35.54 15.09
C SER A 669 -16.30 -35.66 13.61
N LEU A 670 -16.68 -34.56 12.96
CA LEU A 670 -16.98 -34.55 11.54
C LEU A 670 -15.73 -34.82 10.68
N LEU A 671 -14.59 -34.22 11.01
CA LEU A 671 -13.33 -34.47 10.29
C LEU A 671 -12.87 -35.91 10.46
N GLU A 672 -12.92 -36.46 11.69
CA GLU A 672 -12.64 -37.87 11.95
C GLU A 672 -13.57 -38.80 11.15
N THR A 673 -14.85 -38.44 11.06
CA THR A 673 -15.82 -39.19 10.24
C THR A 673 -15.43 -39.13 8.76
N LEU A 674 -15.12 -37.93 8.26
CA LEU A 674 -14.73 -37.72 6.86
C LEU A 674 -13.46 -38.52 6.52
N GLU A 675 -12.43 -38.49 7.37
CA GLU A 675 -11.18 -39.23 7.16
C GLU A 675 -11.36 -40.75 7.07
N GLN A 676 -12.44 -41.29 7.63
CA GLN A 676 -12.76 -42.72 7.62
C GLN A 676 -13.77 -43.11 6.53
N LEU A 677 -14.32 -42.14 5.77
CA LEU A 677 -15.26 -42.44 4.70
C LEU A 677 -14.55 -43.06 3.50
N ASP A 678 -15.00 -44.25 3.11
CA ASP A 678 -14.55 -44.97 1.91
C ASP A 678 -15.40 -44.65 0.67
N LYS A 679 -16.14 -43.54 0.70
CA LYS A 679 -17.00 -43.07 -0.40
C LYS A 679 -16.88 -41.56 -0.60
N GLY A 680 -17.23 -41.11 -1.81
CA GLY A 680 -17.26 -39.70 -2.16
C GLY A 680 -18.21 -38.89 -1.29
N PHE A 681 -17.86 -37.63 -1.04
CA PHE A 681 -18.66 -36.71 -0.22
C PHE A 681 -18.56 -35.26 -0.73
N VAL A 682 -19.51 -34.44 -0.30
CA VAL A 682 -19.50 -32.98 -0.53
C VAL A 682 -19.26 -32.26 0.79
N LEU A 683 -18.22 -31.44 0.84
CA LEU A 683 -17.94 -30.54 1.96
C LEU A 683 -18.21 -29.08 1.56
N LEU A 684 -19.23 -28.46 2.14
CA LEU A 684 -19.53 -27.05 1.98
C LEU A 684 -18.80 -26.22 3.05
N SER A 685 -18.03 -25.22 2.63
CA SER A 685 -17.35 -24.32 3.58
C SER A 685 -17.11 -22.92 3.05
N THR A 686 -16.83 -21.98 3.95
CA THR A 686 -16.42 -20.63 3.59
C THR A 686 -14.93 -20.55 3.32
N GLY A 687 -14.48 -19.81 2.29
CA GLY A 687 -13.06 -19.66 1.97
C GLY A 687 -12.21 -19.17 3.15
N LYS A 688 -12.72 -18.22 3.95
CA LYS A 688 -12.04 -17.72 5.17
C LYS A 688 -11.71 -18.81 6.19
N TYR A 689 -12.49 -19.90 6.21
CA TYR A 689 -12.32 -20.97 7.17
C TYR A 689 -11.30 -22.01 6.73
N ILE A 690 -11.33 -22.37 5.44
CA ILE A 690 -10.45 -23.39 4.84
C ILE A 690 -9.08 -22.81 4.44
N GLY A 691 -8.96 -21.48 4.37
CA GLY A 691 -7.77 -20.79 3.93
C GLY A 691 -6.50 -21.22 4.65
N GLU A 692 -6.52 -21.35 5.98
CA GLU A 692 -5.31 -21.56 6.79
C GLU A 692 -5.56 -22.58 7.91
N GLY A 693 -4.77 -23.66 7.96
CA GLY A 693 -4.83 -24.69 9.03
C GLY A 693 -5.82 -25.84 8.82
N PHE A 694 -6.48 -25.94 7.66
CA PHE A 694 -7.36 -27.07 7.33
C PHE A 694 -6.57 -28.26 6.74
N ASP A 695 -6.81 -29.47 7.27
CA ASP A 695 -6.13 -30.69 6.82
C ASP A 695 -7.12 -31.82 6.45
N LEU A 696 -7.32 -32.09 5.15
CA LEU A 696 -8.09 -33.25 4.65
C LEU A 696 -7.52 -33.72 3.29
N PRO A 697 -6.49 -34.60 3.27
CA PRO A 697 -5.73 -34.93 2.06
C PRO A 697 -6.54 -35.63 0.94
N GLN A 698 -7.61 -36.35 1.30
CA GLN A 698 -8.45 -37.11 0.37
C GLN A 698 -9.27 -36.26 -0.60
N LEU A 699 -9.39 -34.94 -0.37
CA LEU A 699 -10.09 -34.02 -1.28
C LEU A 699 -9.40 -33.97 -2.64
N ASP A 700 -10.16 -34.16 -3.72
CA ASP A 700 -9.64 -34.19 -5.10
C ASP A 700 -10.30 -33.15 -6.01
N THR A 701 -11.42 -32.56 -5.58
CA THR A 701 -12.21 -31.65 -6.40
C THR A 701 -12.53 -30.38 -5.62
N LEU A 702 -12.28 -29.22 -6.23
CA LEU A 702 -12.55 -27.91 -5.66
C LEU A 702 -13.52 -27.13 -6.54
N ILE A 703 -14.62 -26.69 -5.96
CA ILE A 703 -15.65 -25.89 -6.61
C ILE A 703 -15.60 -24.48 -6.04
N LEU A 704 -15.16 -23.52 -6.85
CA LEU A 704 -15.05 -22.11 -6.47
C LEU A 704 -16.37 -21.38 -6.71
N ALA A 705 -17.37 -21.68 -5.87
CA ALA A 705 -18.70 -21.12 -5.98
C ALA A 705 -18.76 -19.60 -5.74
N ALA A 706 -17.70 -18.94 -5.27
CA ALA A 706 -17.66 -17.49 -5.11
C ALA A 706 -16.37 -16.85 -5.66
N PRO A 707 -16.46 -15.67 -6.29
CA PRO A 707 -15.30 -15.01 -6.88
C PRO A 707 -14.39 -14.37 -5.83
N PHE A 708 -13.08 -14.48 -6.04
CA PHE A 708 -12.03 -13.77 -5.30
C PHE A 708 -10.87 -13.37 -6.22
N SER A 709 -10.07 -12.38 -5.83
CA SER A 709 -9.12 -11.71 -6.73
C SER A 709 -7.64 -12.04 -6.49
N TRP A 710 -7.31 -12.75 -5.41
CA TRP A 710 -5.94 -12.88 -4.95
C TRP A 710 -5.32 -14.22 -5.32
N LYS A 711 -4.18 -14.16 -6.04
CA LYS A 711 -3.41 -15.32 -6.54
C LYS A 711 -3.05 -16.29 -5.40
N ASN A 712 -2.62 -15.76 -4.25
CA ASN A 712 -2.14 -16.59 -3.14
C ASN A 712 -3.28 -17.33 -2.43
N ASN A 713 -4.48 -16.74 -2.29
CA ASN A 713 -5.66 -17.47 -1.77
C ASN A 713 -5.97 -18.69 -2.65
N LEU A 714 -5.89 -18.54 -3.97
CA LEU A 714 -6.14 -19.65 -4.89
C LEU A 714 -5.08 -20.74 -4.72
N ILE A 715 -3.81 -20.37 -4.58
CA ILE A 715 -2.72 -21.32 -4.30
C ILE A 715 -2.95 -22.03 -2.97
N GLN A 716 -3.37 -21.31 -1.92
CA GLN A 716 -3.68 -21.91 -0.61
C GLN A 716 -4.86 -22.89 -0.69
N TYR A 717 -5.96 -22.51 -1.36
CA TYR A 717 -7.14 -23.36 -1.53
C TYR A 717 -6.84 -24.59 -2.39
N ALA A 718 -6.18 -24.41 -3.53
CA ALA A 718 -5.76 -25.51 -4.40
C ALA A 718 -4.74 -26.42 -3.70
N GLY A 719 -3.87 -25.86 -2.85
CA GLY A 719 -2.95 -26.63 -2.02
C GLY A 719 -3.63 -27.62 -1.07
N ARG A 720 -4.92 -27.41 -0.73
CA ARG A 720 -5.70 -28.38 0.08
C ARG A 720 -6.00 -29.66 -0.69
N ILE A 721 -6.27 -29.54 -2.00
CA ILE A 721 -6.54 -30.67 -2.90
C ILE A 721 -5.26 -31.19 -3.57
N HIS A 722 -4.12 -30.52 -3.44
CA HIS A 722 -2.84 -30.96 -4.00
C HIS A 722 -2.05 -31.93 -3.13
N ARG A 723 -2.58 -32.30 -1.97
CA ARG A 723 -1.91 -33.27 -1.10
C ARG A 723 -2.02 -34.68 -1.68
N ASN A 724 -0.94 -35.44 -1.61
CA ASN A 724 -0.94 -36.85 -1.99
C ASN A 724 -1.86 -37.63 -1.05
N TYR A 725 -2.63 -38.54 -1.62
CA TYR A 725 -3.51 -39.46 -0.92
C TYR A 725 -3.63 -40.74 -1.75
N LYS A 726 -4.00 -41.84 -1.10
CA LYS A 726 -4.10 -43.15 -1.74
C LYS A 726 -5.00 -43.07 -2.99
N ASP A 727 -4.54 -43.67 -4.10
CA ASP A 727 -5.27 -43.79 -5.38
C ASP A 727 -5.64 -42.45 -6.08
N LYS A 728 -5.08 -41.33 -5.62
CA LYS A 728 -5.36 -40.00 -6.18
C LYS A 728 -4.55 -39.73 -7.45
N SER A 729 -5.20 -39.86 -8.60
CA SER A 729 -4.57 -39.68 -9.92
C SER A 729 -4.96 -38.38 -10.64
N LEU A 730 -6.02 -37.70 -10.18
CA LEU A 730 -6.58 -36.53 -10.85
C LEU A 730 -7.20 -35.55 -9.86
N VAL A 731 -6.82 -34.27 -10.00
CA VAL A 731 -7.39 -33.16 -9.25
C VAL A 731 -8.13 -32.19 -10.18
N ARG A 732 -9.31 -31.72 -9.76
CA ARG A 732 -10.17 -30.82 -10.54
C ARG A 732 -10.48 -29.52 -9.81
N ILE A 733 -10.42 -28.40 -10.52
CA ILE A 733 -10.97 -27.12 -10.08
C ILE A 733 -12.09 -26.70 -11.04
N PHE A 734 -13.22 -26.27 -10.49
CA PHE A 734 -14.30 -25.59 -11.20
C PHE A 734 -14.29 -24.10 -10.83
N ASP A 735 -14.16 -23.23 -11.82
CA ASP A 735 -14.19 -21.77 -11.64
C ASP A 735 -15.32 -21.14 -12.46
N TYR A 736 -16.19 -20.40 -11.79
CA TYR A 736 -17.37 -19.77 -12.38
C TYR A 736 -17.05 -18.33 -12.73
N VAL A 737 -17.04 -18.04 -14.03
CA VAL A 737 -16.55 -16.80 -14.62
C VAL A 737 -17.73 -15.88 -14.94
N ASP A 738 -17.91 -14.86 -14.11
CA ASP A 738 -19.00 -13.88 -14.23
C ASP A 738 -18.57 -12.70 -15.13
N ILE A 739 -18.58 -12.91 -16.45
CA ILE A 739 -18.05 -11.96 -17.47
C ILE A 739 -18.87 -10.67 -17.60
N HIS A 740 -20.17 -10.71 -17.32
CA HIS A 740 -21.06 -9.55 -17.48
C HIS A 740 -20.92 -8.53 -16.35
N VAL A 741 -20.09 -8.83 -15.34
CA VAL A 741 -19.73 -7.91 -14.26
C VAL A 741 -18.24 -7.56 -14.39
N PRO A 742 -17.89 -6.39 -14.95
CA PRO A 742 -16.50 -5.97 -15.20
C PRO A 742 -15.55 -6.11 -14.01
N TYR A 743 -16.07 -5.92 -12.79
CA TYR A 743 -15.29 -6.09 -11.58
C TYR A 743 -14.90 -7.55 -11.34
N LEU A 744 -15.84 -8.50 -11.51
CA LEU A 744 -15.62 -9.94 -11.30
C LEU A 744 -14.76 -10.56 -12.41
N GLU A 745 -14.96 -10.10 -13.65
CA GLU A 745 -14.13 -10.47 -14.80
C GLU A 745 -12.64 -10.17 -14.56
N LYS A 746 -12.32 -8.98 -14.03
CA LYS A 746 -10.95 -8.62 -13.61
C LYS A 746 -10.41 -9.50 -12.48
N MET A 747 -11.27 -10.02 -11.61
CA MET A 747 -10.85 -10.96 -10.56
C MET A 747 -10.46 -12.30 -11.17
N PHE A 748 -11.19 -12.78 -12.18
CA PHE A 748 -10.85 -13.99 -12.93
C PHE A 748 -9.51 -13.87 -13.66
N GLN A 749 -9.25 -12.74 -14.34
CA GLN A 749 -7.95 -12.49 -15.00
C GLN A 749 -6.76 -12.65 -14.03
N LYS A 750 -6.90 -12.20 -12.78
CA LYS A 750 -5.87 -12.37 -11.74
C LYS A 750 -5.71 -13.83 -11.30
N ARG A 751 -6.77 -14.64 -11.34
CA ARG A 751 -6.74 -16.08 -11.00
C ARG A 751 -6.06 -16.91 -12.10
N GLN A 752 -6.19 -16.53 -13.38
CA GLN A 752 -5.54 -17.24 -14.50
C GLN A 752 -4.03 -17.39 -14.31
N VAL A 753 -3.36 -16.35 -13.81
CA VAL A 753 -1.93 -16.37 -13.51
C VAL A 753 -1.58 -17.45 -12.49
N ALA A 754 -2.43 -17.64 -11.46
CA ALA A 754 -2.22 -18.66 -10.44
C ALA A 754 -2.48 -20.08 -10.98
N TYR A 755 -3.54 -20.31 -11.78
CA TYR A 755 -3.77 -21.61 -12.42
C TYR A 755 -2.58 -22.06 -13.26
N ARG A 756 -1.97 -21.13 -14.00
CA ARG A 756 -0.76 -21.39 -14.78
C ARG A 756 0.44 -21.75 -13.90
N LYS A 757 0.73 -20.97 -12.85
CA LYS A 757 1.79 -21.32 -11.88
C LYS A 757 1.52 -22.68 -11.23
N MET A 758 0.25 -23.09 -11.21
CA MET A 758 -0.20 -24.38 -10.73
C MET A 758 -0.24 -25.51 -11.76
N ASP A 759 0.17 -25.27 -13.01
CA ASP A 759 0.12 -26.23 -14.11
C ASP A 759 -1.26 -26.88 -14.31
N TYR A 760 -2.33 -26.09 -14.12
CA TYR A 760 -3.67 -26.53 -14.44
C TYR A 760 -3.94 -26.43 -15.95
N ARG A 761 -4.51 -27.50 -16.51
CA ARG A 761 -4.94 -27.53 -17.91
C ARG A 761 -6.44 -27.36 -18.00
N VAL A 762 -6.90 -26.45 -18.86
CA VAL A 762 -8.33 -26.21 -19.07
C VAL A 762 -8.93 -27.36 -19.88
N ILE A 763 -10.06 -27.93 -19.44
CA ILE A 763 -10.76 -29.02 -20.15
C ILE A 763 -12.25 -28.72 -20.24
N GLU A 764 -12.80 -28.86 -21.45
CA GLU A 764 -14.23 -28.87 -21.74
C GLU A 764 -14.51 -29.92 -22.84
N GLY A 765 -15.16 -31.04 -22.50
CA GLY A 765 -15.45 -32.12 -23.46
C GLY A 765 -14.20 -32.89 -23.95
N GLU A 766 -14.21 -33.31 -25.22
CA GLU A 766 -13.10 -34.02 -25.91
C GLU A 766 -12.06 -33.07 -26.54
N GLU A 767 -12.29 -31.75 -26.53
CA GLU A 767 -11.50 -30.77 -27.30
C GLU A 767 -10.45 -30.01 -26.46
N LYS A 768 -9.34 -29.62 -27.10
CA LYS A 768 -8.15 -29.07 -26.43
C LYS A 768 -8.25 -27.56 -26.25
N GLN A 769 -8.36 -27.10 -25.00
CA GLN A 769 -8.26 -25.68 -24.65
C GLN A 769 -6.84 -25.35 -24.16
N PHE A 770 -6.32 -24.19 -24.57
CA PHE A 770 -4.92 -23.81 -24.32
C PHE A 770 -4.82 -22.40 -23.71
N VAL A 771 -3.97 -22.27 -22.68
CA VAL A 771 -3.56 -20.97 -22.13
C VAL A 771 -2.16 -20.67 -22.64
N TYR A 772 -1.99 -19.59 -23.41
CA TYR A 772 -0.72 -19.17 -24.00
C TYR A 772 -0.17 -17.93 -23.31
N VAL A 773 1.16 -17.84 -23.16
CA VAL A 773 1.82 -16.70 -22.48
C VAL A 773 3.13 -16.27 -23.13
N ASP A 774 3.37 -16.71 -24.36
CA ASP A 774 4.50 -16.32 -25.18
C ASP A 774 4.10 -16.35 -26.65
N SER A 775 5.02 -16.03 -27.56
CA SER A 775 4.79 -16.00 -29.01
C SER A 775 4.25 -17.31 -29.62
N ARG A 776 4.18 -18.43 -28.88
CA ARG A 776 3.58 -19.69 -29.37
C ARG A 776 2.09 -19.55 -29.68
N TYR A 777 1.38 -18.60 -29.07
CA TYR A 777 -0.01 -18.33 -29.43
C TYR A 777 -0.14 -17.89 -30.90
N GLU A 778 0.85 -17.19 -31.45
CA GLU A 778 0.76 -16.62 -32.79
C GLU A 778 0.67 -17.71 -33.85
N LYS A 779 1.39 -18.82 -33.66
CA LYS A 779 1.33 -19.97 -34.56
C LYS A 779 -0.08 -20.56 -34.59
N VAL A 780 -0.65 -20.84 -33.41
CA VAL A 780 -1.98 -21.45 -33.30
C VAL A 780 -3.08 -20.49 -33.76
N LEU A 781 -2.96 -19.20 -33.44
CA LEU A 781 -3.88 -18.18 -33.93
C LEU A 781 -3.84 -18.06 -35.46
N ARG A 782 -2.64 -18.17 -36.07
CA ARG A 782 -2.51 -18.20 -37.54
C ARG A 782 -3.17 -19.44 -38.12
N GLU A 783 -2.99 -20.60 -37.50
CA GLU A 783 -3.64 -21.85 -37.92
C GLU A 783 -5.17 -21.72 -37.84
N ASP A 784 -5.69 -21.22 -36.72
CA ASP A 784 -7.12 -20.97 -36.53
C ASP A 784 -7.69 -20.01 -37.58
N LEU A 785 -6.90 -19.03 -38.04
CA LEU A 785 -7.29 -18.00 -39.01
C LEU A 785 -6.92 -18.32 -40.47
N ALA A 786 -6.25 -19.44 -40.75
CA ALA A 786 -5.71 -19.77 -42.08
C ALA A 786 -6.77 -20.22 -43.11
N GLY A 787 -8.02 -20.41 -42.70
CA GLY A 787 -9.10 -20.94 -43.56
C GLY A 787 -9.66 -19.92 -44.58
N GLU A 788 -10.06 -20.40 -45.76
CA GLU A 788 -10.56 -19.56 -46.86
C GLU A 788 -11.96 -18.94 -46.63
N ARG A 789 -12.68 -19.35 -45.57
CA ARG A 789 -14.08 -18.93 -45.28
C ARG A 789 -14.34 -18.56 -43.82
N GLN A 790 -13.39 -17.87 -43.21
CA GLN A 790 -13.44 -17.50 -41.80
C GLN A 790 -14.40 -16.32 -41.56
N GLU A 791 -15.37 -16.51 -40.64
CA GLU A 791 -16.16 -15.42 -40.06
C GLU A 791 -15.56 -15.04 -38.70
N CYS A 792 -15.16 -13.78 -38.56
CA CYS A 792 -14.56 -13.29 -37.31
C CYS A 792 -15.43 -12.21 -36.66
N LEU A 793 -15.54 -12.24 -35.34
CA LEU A 793 -16.10 -11.14 -34.55
C LEU A 793 -15.02 -10.66 -33.56
N LEU A 794 -14.59 -9.42 -33.75
CA LEU A 794 -13.67 -8.70 -32.88
C LEU A 794 -14.45 -7.83 -31.91
N ILE A 795 -14.25 -8.04 -30.61
CA ILE A 795 -14.86 -7.27 -29.54
C ILE A 795 -13.71 -6.55 -28.84
N LEU A 796 -13.61 -5.23 -28.99
CA LEU A 796 -12.41 -4.50 -28.60
C LEU A 796 -12.75 -3.34 -27.63
N PRO A 797 -12.08 -3.25 -26.47
CA PRO A 797 -12.27 -2.14 -25.54
C PRO A 797 -11.72 -0.81 -26.08
N TYR A 798 -10.70 -0.88 -26.95
CA TYR A 798 -10.07 0.24 -27.64
C TYR A 798 -9.47 -0.26 -28.96
N VAL A 799 -9.16 0.67 -29.88
CA VAL A 799 -8.57 0.31 -31.17
C VAL A 799 -7.31 1.12 -31.46
N HIS A 800 -6.21 0.41 -31.71
CA HIS A 800 -5.02 0.96 -32.33
C HIS A 800 -5.10 0.81 -33.84
N GLN A 801 -5.13 1.94 -34.55
CA GLN A 801 -5.33 1.96 -36.01
C GLN A 801 -4.30 1.10 -36.75
N THR A 802 -3.01 1.26 -36.42
CA THR A 802 -1.91 0.53 -37.07
C THR A 802 -1.99 -0.98 -36.84
N LYS A 803 -2.30 -1.41 -35.61
CA LYS A 803 -2.42 -2.82 -35.24
C LYS A 803 -3.61 -3.49 -35.91
N LEU A 804 -4.79 -2.85 -35.87
CA LEU A 804 -5.98 -3.38 -36.52
C LEU A 804 -5.77 -3.50 -38.04
N MET A 805 -5.18 -2.48 -38.68
CA MET A 805 -4.89 -2.55 -40.11
C MET A 805 -3.86 -3.62 -40.47
N LYS A 806 -2.85 -3.85 -39.62
CA LYS A 806 -1.90 -4.95 -39.79
C LYS A 806 -2.63 -6.30 -39.72
N PHE A 807 -3.45 -6.51 -38.69
CA PHE A 807 -4.26 -7.72 -38.53
C PHE A 807 -5.16 -7.97 -39.74
N LEU A 808 -5.91 -6.96 -40.20
CA LEU A 808 -6.80 -7.07 -41.36
C LEU A 808 -6.06 -7.36 -42.68
N LYS A 809 -4.83 -6.87 -42.85
CA LYS A 809 -3.99 -7.16 -44.03
C LYS A 809 -3.40 -8.56 -43.99
N GLU A 810 -3.03 -9.01 -42.80
CA GLU A 810 -2.32 -10.25 -42.57
C GLU A 810 -3.21 -11.49 -42.74
N PHE A 811 -4.48 -11.40 -42.33
CA PHE A 811 -5.42 -12.52 -42.39
C PHE A 811 -6.48 -12.33 -43.50
N ARG A 812 -6.62 -13.31 -44.40
CA ARG A 812 -7.61 -13.31 -45.48
C ARG A 812 -9.01 -13.68 -44.97
N ILE A 813 -9.57 -12.84 -44.10
CA ILE A 813 -10.87 -13.06 -43.46
C ILE A 813 -12.01 -12.76 -44.45
N SER A 814 -13.01 -13.65 -44.51
CA SER A 814 -14.13 -13.53 -45.46
C SER A 814 -15.13 -12.47 -45.05
N LYS A 815 -15.45 -12.44 -43.75
CA LYS A 815 -16.35 -11.49 -43.14
C LYS A 815 -15.87 -11.20 -41.73
N ILE A 816 -15.69 -9.93 -41.41
CA ILE A 816 -15.30 -9.49 -40.07
C ILE A 816 -16.34 -8.53 -39.52
N GLU A 817 -16.80 -8.79 -38.30
CA GLU A 817 -17.59 -7.87 -37.50
C GLU A 817 -16.71 -7.31 -36.39
N ILE A 818 -16.77 -6.00 -36.18
CA ILE A 818 -15.98 -5.31 -35.16
C ILE A 818 -16.96 -4.57 -34.25
N CYS A 819 -17.05 -5.00 -32.99
CA CYS A 819 -17.89 -4.43 -31.95
C CYS A 819 -17.04 -3.64 -30.95
N ILE A 820 -17.37 -2.36 -30.75
CA ILE A 820 -16.56 -1.42 -29.97
C ILE A 820 -17.49 -0.55 -29.09
N PRO A 821 -17.07 -0.12 -27.88
CA PRO A 821 -17.87 0.79 -27.07
C PRO A 821 -18.13 2.12 -27.79
N GLU A 822 -19.32 2.70 -27.61
CA GLU A 822 -19.69 4.01 -28.16
C GLU A 822 -18.76 5.16 -27.71
N THR A 823 -18.06 4.98 -26.59
CA THR A 823 -17.19 5.97 -25.95
C THR A 823 -15.80 6.11 -26.61
N VAL A 824 -15.47 5.31 -27.61
CA VAL A 824 -14.14 5.32 -28.25
C VAL A 824 -13.97 6.53 -29.19
N ALA A 825 -12.88 7.28 -29.02
CA ALA A 825 -12.59 8.52 -29.75
C ALA A 825 -12.49 8.37 -31.28
N ASN A 826 -12.12 7.19 -31.78
CA ASN A 826 -11.85 6.93 -33.21
C ASN A 826 -13.09 6.53 -34.03
N LYS A 827 -14.30 6.91 -33.58
CA LYS A 827 -15.58 6.46 -34.17
C LYS A 827 -15.68 6.75 -35.68
N ALA A 828 -15.35 7.98 -36.09
CA ALA A 828 -15.41 8.40 -37.49
C ALA A 828 -14.49 7.57 -38.40
N TRP A 829 -13.29 7.23 -37.93
CA TRP A 829 -12.34 6.39 -38.69
C TRP A 829 -12.83 4.93 -38.77
N LEU A 830 -13.41 4.40 -37.70
CA LEU A 830 -13.98 3.05 -37.69
C LEU A 830 -15.19 2.93 -38.64
N ASP A 831 -16.03 3.95 -38.70
CA ASP A 831 -17.15 4.00 -39.64
C ASP A 831 -16.68 3.98 -41.10
N GLN A 832 -15.53 4.58 -41.41
CA GLN A 832 -14.93 4.55 -42.75
C GLN A 832 -14.41 3.16 -43.17
N LEU A 833 -14.16 2.25 -42.22
CA LEU A 833 -13.73 0.88 -42.52
C LEU A 833 -14.88 -0.01 -43.01
N LYS A 834 -16.15 0.44 -42.89
CA LYS A 834 -17.32 -0.32 -43.31
C LYS A 834 -17.23 -0.63 -44.81
N SER A 835 -17.32 -1.91 -45.13
CA SER A 835 -17.29 -2.41 -46.51
C SER A 835 -18.13 -3.67 -46.64
N LYS A 836 -18.26 -4.24 -47.84
CA LYS A 836 -18.95 -5.54 -48.03
C LYS A 836 -18.36 -6.67 -47.17
N LYS A 837 -17.10 -6.55 -46.73
CA LYS A 837 -16.40 -7.55 -45.89
C LYS A 837 -16.28 -7.17 -44.42
N ILE A 838 -16.37 -5.88 -44.07
CA ILE A 838 -16.15 -5.36 -42.71
C ILE A 838 -17.44 -4.70 -42.21
N LYS A 839 -18.02 -5.25 -41.15
CA LYS A 839 -19.12 -4.65 -40.40
C LYS A 839 -18.57 -4.04 -39.12
N VAL A 840 -18.99 -2.82 -38.81
CA VAL A 840 -18.63 -2.15 -37.55
C VAL A 840 -19.92 -1.82 -36.80
N SER A 841 -20.00 -2.25 -35.54
CA SER A 841 -21.10 -2.00 -34.61
C SER A 841 -20.59 -1.32 -33.35
N PHE A 842 -21.45 -0.51 -32.74
CA PHE A 842 -21.15 0.16 -31.47
C PHE A 842 -22.10 -0.35 -30.39
N THR A 843 -21.58 -0.51 -29.18
CA THR A 843 -22.35 -0.95 -28.01
C THR A 843 -22.24 0.05 -26.86
N GLN A 844 -23.32 0.18 -26.09
CA GLN A 844 -23.34 0.93 -24.83
C GLN A 844 -22.74 0.12 -23.67
N SER A 845 -22.55 -1.19 -23.85
CA SER A 845 -21.93 -2.08 -22.88
C SER A 845 -20.44 -1.73 -22.71
N LYS A 846 -19.98 -1.80 -21.46
CA LYS A 846 -18.58 -1.57 -21.13
C LYS A 846 -17.77 -2.82 -21.47
N ILE A 847 -17.04 -2.79 -22.58
CA ILE A 847 -16.07 -3.83 -22.92
C ILE A 847 -14.80 -3.58 -22.11
N VAL A 848 -14.35 -4.57 -21.34
CA VAL A 848 -13.09 -4.50 -20.58
C VAL A 848 -12.01 -5.36 -21.20
N THR A 849 -12.39 -6.51 -21.76
CA THR A 849 -11.47 -7.53 -22.27
C THR A 849 -11.62 -7.65 -23.79
N PRO A 850 -10.52 -7.68 -24.55
CA PRO A 850 -10.58 -7.96 -25.98
C PRO A 850 -10.92 -9.44 -26.22
N ILE A 851 -11.79 -9.68 -27.21
CA ILE A 851 -12.23 -11.02 -27.60
C ILE A 851 -12.19 -11.12 -29.12
N LEU A 852 -11.71 -12.24 -29.64
CA LEU A 852 -11.77 -12.63 -31.04
C LEU A 852 -12.52 -13.96 -31.11
N LEU A 853 -13.67 -13.92 -31.76
CA LEU A 853 -14.43 -15.12 -32.07
C LEU A 853 -14.17 -15.51 -33.51
N VAL A 854 -13.87 -16.78 -33.73
CA VAL A 854 -13.65 -17.38 -35.04
C VAL A 854 -14.71 -18.45 -35.26
N ASN A 855 -15.49 -18.30 -36.33
CA ASN A 855 -16.58 -19.20 -36.74
C ASN A 855 -17.62 -19.49 -35.65
N LYS A 856 -17.74 -18.62 -34.64
CA LYS A 856 -18.61 -18.77 -33.45
C LYS A 856 -18.35 -20.02 -32.62
N THR A 857 -17.18 -20.64 -32.76
CA THR A 857 -16.77 -21.83 -32.00
C THR A 857 -15.45 -21.60 -31.27
N ILE A 858 -14.48 -20.95 -31.91
CA ILE A 858 -13.19 -20.66 -31.30
C ILE A 858 -13.23 -19.26 -30.69
N VAL A 859 -12.88 -19.16 -29.42
CA VAL A 859 -12.81 -17.94 -28.63
C VAL A 859 -11.36 -17.71 -28.21
N TRP A 860 -10.80 -16.62 -28.71
CA TRP A 860 -9.61 -16.03 -28.14
C TRP A 860 -10.06 -14.95 -27.14
N TYR A 861 -9.59 -15.03 -25.91
CA TYR A 861 -10.03 -14.21 -24.78
C TYR A 861 -8.82 -13.68 -24.01
N ASP A 862 -8.93 -12.45 -23.49
CA ASP A 862 -7.87 -11.70 -22.79
C ASP A 862 -6.85 -11.05 -23.74
N ALA A 863 -5.66 -10.71 -23.26
CA ALA A 863 -4.69 -9.88 -23.98
C ALA A 863 -4.45 -10.40 -25.41
N MET A 864 -4.73 -9.58 -26.42
CA MET A 864 -4.40 -9.87 -27.81
C MET A 864 -3.29 -8.92 -28.26
N PRO A 865 -2.00 -9.31 -28.18
CA PRO A 865 -0.90 -8.40 -28.49
C PRO A 865 -0.93 -7.87 -29.93
N LEU A 866 -1.52 -8.64 -30.85
CA LEU A 866 -1.78 -8.24 -32.23
C LEU A 866 -2.80 -7.09 -32.37
N LEU A 867 -3.60 -6.81 -31.33
CA LEU A 867 -4.67 -5.80 -31.34
C LEU A 867 -4.58 -4.78 -30.17
N GLY A 868 -3.77 -5.03 -29.12
CA GLY A 868 -3.68 -4.21 -27.89
C GLY A 868 -2.24 -3.96 -27.38
N LYS A 869 -2.07 -3.34 -26.20
CA LYS A 869 -0.74 -3.13 -25.55
C LYS A 869 -0.12 -4.44 -25.03
N VAL A 870 1.21 -4.48 -24.91
CA VAL A 870 2.06 -5.70 -24.80
C VAL A 870 2.50 -6.04 -23.35
N ASP A 871 1.97 -5.38 -22.33
CA ASP A 871 2.45 -5.62 -20.97
C ASP A 871 1.93 -6.98 -20.43
N GLU A 872 2.85 -7.95 -20.37
CA GLU A 872 2.78 -9.33 -19.84
C GLU A 872 1.39 -9.82 -19.37
N LYS A 873 0.62 -10.43 -20.28
CA LYS A 873 -0.65 -11.08 -19.92
C LYS A 873 -0.94 -12.34 -20.73
N THR A 874 -1.63 -13.27 -20.07
CA THR A 874 -2.10 -14.57 -20.57
C THR A 874 -3.15 -14.41 -21.66
N ILE A 875 -3.11 -15.26 -22.69
CA ILE A 875 -4.13 -15.38 -23.73
C ILE A 875 -4.82 -16.73 -23.58
N LEU A 876 -6.14 -16.74 -23.57
CA LEU A 876 -6.94 -17.95 -23.45
C LEU A 876 -7.56 -18.29 -24.82
N ARG A 877 -7.30 -19.51 -25.33
CA ARG A 877 -8.02 -20.07 -26.48
C ARG A 877 -8.99 -21.14 -25.98
N LEU A 878 -10.28 -20.90 -26.18
CA LEU A 878 -11.37 -21.83 -25.87
C LEU A 878 -12.02 -22.26 -27.18
N GLU A 879 -12.40 -23.51 -27.28
CA GLU A 879 -13.19 -24.03 -28.41
C GLU A 879 -14.50 -24.53 -27.85
N SER A 880 -15.54 -23.70 -27.96
CA SER A 880 -16.86 -23.92 -27.37
C SER A 880 -17.89 -22.96 -27.94
N ALA A 881 -18.88 -23.51 -28.64
CA ALA A 881 -19.99 -22.73 -29.20
C ALA A 881 -20.89 -22.10 -28.12
N SER A 882 -21.03 -22.75 -26.95
CA SER A 882 -21.81 -22.23 -25.83
C SER A 882 -21.14 -21.00 -25.22
N ILE A 883 -19.82 -21.06 -24.97
CA ILE A 883 -19.04 -19.93 -24.47
C ILE A 883 -19.05 -18.77 -25.48
N ALA A 884 -18.86 -19.08 -26.76
CA ALA A 884 -18.95 -18.07 -27.82
C ALA A 884 -20.31 -17.38 -27.83
N SER A 885 -21.41 -18.13 -27.68
CA SER A 885 -22.75 -17.57 -27.61
C SER A 885 -22.95 -16.68 -26.39
N GLU A 886 -22.49 -17.10 -25.20
CA GLU A 886 -22.63 -16.31 -23.97
C GLU A 886 -21.84 -15.00 -24.02
N LEU A 887 -20.62 -15.01 -24.58
CA LEU A 887 -19.80 -13.82 -24.79
C LEU A 887 -20.44 -12.83 -25.76
N VAL A 888 -21.13 -13.32 -26.80
CA VAL A 888 -21.86 -12.47 -27.75
C VAL A 888 -23.14 -11.92 -27.13
N ALA A 889 -23.80 -12.68 -26.26
CA ALA A 889 -25.06 -12.28 -25.66
C ALA A 889 -24.93 -11.00 -24.83
N GLY A 890 -23.83 -10.83 -24.07
CA GLY A 890 -23.55 -9.63 -23.26
C GLY A 890 -23.27 -8.34 -24.05
N LEU A 891 -23.22 -8.40 -25.39
CA LEU A 891 -22.96 -7.24 -26.26
C LEU A 891 -24.21 -6.62 -26.86
N ARG A 892 -25.33 -7.35 -26.86
CA ARG A 892 -26.63 -6.92 -27.36
C ARG A 892 -27.46 -6.40 -26.21
#